data_AF-A0A8C5AMC6-F1
#
_entry.id   AF-A0A8C5AMC6-F1
#
_cell.length_a   1.000
_cell.length_b   1.000
_cell.length_c   1.000
_cell.angle_alpha   90.00
_cell.angle_beta   90.00
_cell.angle_gamma   90.00
#
_symmetry.space_group_name_H-M   'P 1'
#
loop_
_entity.id
_entity.type
_entity.pdbx_description
1 polymer ?
#
loop_
_entity_poly.entity_id
_entity_poly.type
_entity_poly.pdbx_seq_one_letter_code
_entity_poly.pdbx_strand_id
1 'polypeptide(L)'
;MAGVASTLAKKRALAAGFGTNANAVKYLNQDFHSLRAQSQSQGALFCDHTFAAAPESLGFKDLGRNSPKTRGVTWKRPTELVSSPEFIIGGATRTDICQGGLGDCWLLAAIASLTLNEDVMARVVPSDQDFGDQYAGIFHFQFWQYGEWVDVVIDDRLPVKDGELLFVHSAEGREFWSALLEKAYAKVCGCYEALSGGSTTEGFEDFTGGIAENFDLKNAPPNMFQIVKKALEAGSLLGCSIDITSASDSEAVTRQKLVKGHAYSLTGAVEVGYRGRQEKLIRVRNPWGQVEWTGAWSDGSSEWNSVEGECPNANAEDGEFWMSFTEFMRHYSRIEICTLTPDTILDDSIKHWSVGKFDGTWRKGSTAGGCRNNPYTFWTNPQFVIKLNEEDDDPEDGEEGCSVVLGLIQKNRRKMRKSGEDMQTIGFAIYEVYIYIYIYIRTQVHLDKNFFLTHAQKARSETFINLREVSTRFKLPPGEYLVVPSTYEAHLNGDFCIRVFSEKQSQTIGLFTKLAGDDMEISYVELRNILNKIVSKRTDIKTDGFCCETCRVMVNLLDGYLCGLVLSARVICIDYYCLCLQTIYKQNDGDNSGTMSTPEMRVALKSAGFTLNNAIYQMLVCRYAEPDMTMDFDNFVACLMRLEMMFRIFKKLDTEDSGTVQVTLDQVRPVLLPPLVPL
;
A
#
# COMPACT_ATOMS: atom_id res chain seq x y z
N MET A 1 14.75 -8.83 -16.57
CA MET A 1 13.68 -8.53 -17.55
C MET A 1 13.04 -7.21 -17.17
N ALA A 2 12.59 -6.40 -18.13
CA ALA A 2 11.89 -5.13 -17.88
C ALA A 2 10.56 -5.09 -18.66
N GLY A 3 9.63 -4.22 -18.23
CA GLY A 3 8.30 -4.09 -18.84
C GLY A 3 7.26 -5.10 -18.32
N VAL A 4 6.11 -5.15 -19.00
CA VAL A 4 4.84 -5.77 -18.55
C VAL A 4 4.98 -7.21 -18.04
N ALA A 5 5.89 -8.01 -18.61
CA ALA A 5 6.15 -9.38 -18.17
C ALA A 5 6.56 -9.47 -16.69
N SER A 6 7.32 -8.50 -16.19
CA SER A 6 7.73 -8.45 -14.77
C SER A 6 6.55 -8.13 -13.84
N THR A 7 5.63 -7.26 -14.28
CA THR A 7 4.42 -6.90 -13.53
C THR A 7 3.45 -8.08 -13.46
N LEU A 8 3.29 -8.83 -14.56
CA LEU A 8 2.48 -10.04 -14.60
C LEU A 8 3.09 -11.17 -13.74
N ALA A 9 4.42 -11.30 -13.73
CA ALA A 9 5.10 -12.24 -12.84
C ALA A 9 4.83 -11.96 -11.35
N LYS A 10 4.92 -10.69 -10.90
CA LYS A 10 4.59 -10.36 -9.50
C LYS A 10 3.14 -10.70 -9.17
N LYS A 11 2.18 -10.34 -10.03
CA LYS A 11 0.75 -10.66 -9.80
C LYS A 11 0.49 -12.16 -9.69
N ARG A 12 1.18 -13.00 -10.47
CA ARG A 12 1.10 -14.46 -10.36
C ARG A 12 1.71 -15.00 -9.07
N ALA A 13 2.79 -14.41 -8.57
CA ALA A 13 3.37 -14.80 -7.28
C ALA A 13 2.42 -14.50 -6.11
N LEU A 14 1.79 -13.31 -6.08
CA LEU A 14 0.80 -12.97 -5.04
C LEU A 14 -0.40 -13.94 -5.05
N ALA A 15 -0.90 -14.28 -6.25
CA ALA A 15 -1.97 -15.26 -6.40
C ALA A 15 -1.57 -16.71 -6.03
N ALA A 16 -0.27 -17.00 -5.93
CA ALA A 16 0.30 -18.26 -5.45
C ALA A 16 0.69 -18.20 -3.95
N GLY A 17 0.18 -17.21 -3.21
CA GLY A 17 0.37 -17.09 -1.75
C GLY A 17 1.65 -16.40 -1.30
N PHE A 18 2.50 -15.90 -2.19
CA PHE A 18 3.66 -15.09 -1.77
C PHE A 18 3.21 -13.73 -1.21
N GLY A 19 3.73 -13.33 -0.06
CA GLY A 19 3.30 -12.16 0.70
C GLY A 19 2.17 -12.42 1.70
N THR A 20 1.74 -13.68 1.87
CA THR A 20 0.86 -14.10 2.99
C THR A 20 1.67 -14.32 4.27
N ASN A 21 0.98 -14.54 5.39
CA ASN A 21 1.60 -14.94 6.67
C ASN A 21 2.52 -16.17 6.47
N ALA A 22 2.03 -17.24 5.86
CA ALA A 22 2.78 -18.50 5.66
C ALA A 22 3.96 -18.42 4.65
N ASN A 23 4.10 -17.35 3.85
CA ASN A 23 5.10 -17.25 2.80
C ASN A 23 5.47 -15.78 2.51
N ALA A 24 6.21 -15.16 3.42
CA ALA A 24 6.62 -13.76 3.32
C ALA A 24 7.57 -13.49 2.12
N VAL A 25 7.48 -12.29 1.54
CA VAL A 25 8.33 -11.86 0.42
C VAL A 25 9.75 -11.58 0.92
N LYS A 26 10.72 -12.31 0.40
CA LYS A 26 12.15 -12.17 0.73
C LYS A 26 12.69 -10.79 0.30
N TYR A 27 12.96 -9.91 1.26
CA TYR A 27 13.36 -8.53 0.97
C TYR A 27 14.67 -8.50 0.20
N LEU A 28 14.69 -7.73 -0.90
CA LEU A 28 15.83 -7.66 -1.83
C LEU A 28 16.29 -9.03 -2.39
N ASN A 29 15.44 -10.07 -2.27
CA ASN A 29 15.72 -11.48 -2.58
C ASN A 29 16.79 -12.14 -1.67
N GLN A 30 17.01 -11.61 -0.46
CA GLN A 30 17.85 -12.26 0.55
C GLN A 30 17.06 -13.38 1.27
N ASP A 31 17.69 -14.53 1.46
CA ASP A 31 17.09 -15.70 2.11
C ASP A 31 17.86 -16.03 3.39
N PHE A 32 17.19 -15.99 4.54
CA PHE A 32 17.83 -16.15 5.85
C PHE A 32 18.59 -17.48 5.97
N HIS A 33 17.92 -18.61 5.78
CA HIS A 33 18.51 -19.93 5.98
C HIS A 33 19.66 -20.20 4.99
N SER A 34 19.52 -19.81 3.72
CA SER A 34 20.57 -19.97 2.70
C SER A 34 21.80 -19.11 3.01
N LEU A 35 21.60 -17.86 3.43
CA LEU A 35 22.71 -16.97 3.80
C LEU A 35 23.38 -17.38 5.12
N ARG A 36 22.61 -17.92 6.09
CA ARG A 36 23.13 -18.51 7.33
C ARG A 36 24.00 -19.73 7.02
N ALA A 37 23.46 -20.70 6.27
CA ALA A 37 24.19 -21.90 5.86
C ALA A 37 25.43 -21.57 5.00
N GLN A 38 25.34 -20.59 4.10
CA GLN A 38 26.50 -20.12 3.33
C GLN A 38 27.58 -19.54 4.25
N SER A 39 27.21 -18.66 5.18
CA SER A 39 28.15 -18.00 6.10
C SER A 39 28.85 -19.02 7.02
N GLN A 40 28.08 -19.96 7.58
CA GLN A 40 28.58 -21.11 8.33
C GLN A 40 29.56 -21.95 7.49
N SER A 41 29.21 -22.31 6.25
CA SER A 41 30.07 -23.11 5.36
C SER A 41 31.40 -22.43 4.98
N GLN A 42 31.45 -21.10 5.09
CA GLN A 42 32.65 -20.29 4.82
C GLN A 42 33.47 -19.98 6.09
N GLY A 43 32.98 -20.35 7.28
CA GLY A 43 33.60 -19.99 8.56
C GLY A 43 33.65 -18.48 8.80
N ALA A 44 32.69 -17.73 8.25
CA ALA A 44 32.69 -16.27 8.23
C ALA A 44 31.36 -15.70 8.75
N LEU A 45 31.41 -14.54 9.43
CA LEU A 45 30.20 -13.85 9.87
C LEU A 45 29.60 -13.02 8.73
N PHE A 46 28.28 -13.14 8.56
CA PHE A 46 27.53 -12.47 7.51
C PHE A 46 27.76 -10.95 7.54
N CYS A 47 27.86 -10.36 6.35
CA CYS A 47 28.02 -8.94 6.13
C CYS A 47 26.99 -8.50 5.09
N ASP A 48 25.97 -7.76 5.51
CA ASP A 48 24.92 -7.30 4.61
C ASP A 48 25.46 -6.20 3.70
N HIS A 49 25.55 -6.51 2.41
CA HIS A 49 25.92 -5.55 1.37
C HIS A 49 24.76 -4.63 0.95
N THR A 50 23.52 -4.97 1.34
CA THR A 50 22.33 -4.15 1.02
C THR A 50 22.04 -3.08 2.07
N PHE A 51 22.53 -3.26 3.30
CA PHE A 51 22.47 -2.28 4.39
C PHE A 51 23.81 -2.26 5.14
N ALA A 52 24.84 -1.76 4.45
CA ALA A 52 26.21 -1.82 4.91
C ALA A 52 26.44 -1.03 6.22
N ALA A 53 27.42 -1.46 7.01
CA ALA A 53 27.93 -0.75 8.19
C ALA A 53 28.68 0.54 7.79
N ALA A 54 27.93 1.57 7.38
CA ALA A 54 28.43 2.79 6.75
C ALA A 54 27.58 4.02 7.12
N PRO A 55 28.10 5.26 7.02
CA PRO A 55 27.36 6.48 7.35
C PRO A 55 26.04 6.64 6.58
N GLU A 56 25.98 6.16 5.34
CA GLU A 56 24.82 6.22 4.46
C GLU A 56 23.62 5.39 4.99
N SER A 57 23.88 4.41 5.85
CA SER A 57 22.85 3.62 6.56
C SER A 57 22.39 4.31 7.86
N LEU A 58 23.19 5.20 8.44
CA LEU A 58 22.80 6.05 9.57
C LEU A 58 21.86 7.16 9.11
N GLY A 59 22.19 7.87 8.02
CA GLY A 59 21.37 8.96 7.54
C GLY A 59 21.91 9.76 6.36
N PHE A 60 21.27 10.90 6.12
CA PHE A 60 21.48 11.77 4.96
C PHE A 60 21.62 13.26 5.32
N LYS A 61 21.16 13.71 6.50
CA LYS A 61 21.24 15.10 6.97
C LYS A 61 21.71 15.15 8.42
N ASP A 62 20.82 14.93 9.40
CA ASP A 62 21.11 15.07 10.82
C ASP A 62 21.90 13.88 11.39
N LEU A 63 21.82 12.71 10.74
CA LEU A 63 22.72 11.57 10.93
C LEU A 63 23.56 11.27 9.68
N GLY A 64 23.60 12.21 8.72
CA GLY A 64 24.45 12.10 7.54
C GLY A 64 25.95 12.10 7.86
N ARG A 65 26.76 11.70 6.87
CA ARG A 65 28.23 11.55 6.96
C ARG A 65 29.01 12.76 7.50
N ASN A 66 28.47 13.97 7.37
CA ASN A 66 29.10 15.21 7.83
C ASN A 66 28.54 15.71 9.19
N SER A 67 27.59 14.99 9.80
CA SER A 67 26.95 15.41 11.04
C SER A 67 27.90 15.32 12.25
N PRO A 68 27.90 16.31 13.16
CA PRO A 68 28.55 16.17 14.46
C PRO A 68 28.01 15.01 15.31
N LYS A 69 26.73 14.61 15.12
CA LYS A 69 26.11 13.51 15.89
C LYS A 69 26.83 12.18 15.64
N THR A 70 27.09 11.87 14.37
CA THR A 70 27.68 10.61 13.91
C THR A 70 29.21 10.56 13.94
N ARG A 71 29.88 11.66 14.33
CA ARG A 71 31.32 11.64 14.60
C ARG A 71 31.64 10.70 15.76
N GLY A 72 32.58 9.78 15.52
CA GLY A 72 33.00 8.76 16.50
C GLY A 72 32.12 7.50 16.52
N VAL A 73 31.06 7.44 15.72
CA VAL A 73 30.24 6.23 15.61
C VAL A 73 31.03 5.14 14.88
N THR A 74 31.05 3.96 15.49
CA THR A 74 31.59 2.72 14.94
C THR A 74 30.46 1.71 14.79
N TRP A 75 30.72 0.60 14.10
CA TRP A 75 29.75 -0.49 13.97
C TRP A 75 30.37 -1.76 14.58
N LYS A 76 29.70 -2.36 15.56
CA LYS A 76 30.16 -3.53 16.31
C LYS A 76 29.06 -4.57 16.42
N ARG A 77 29.40 -5.85 16.47
CA ARG A 77 28.48 -6.93 16.83
C ARG A 77 28.29 -7.00 18.35
N PRO A 78 27.18 -7.55 18.88
CA PRO A 78 27.01 -7.86 20.30
C PRO A 78 28.16 -8.65 20.94
N THR A 79 28.75 -9.57 20.16
CA THR A 79 29.95 -10.35 20.52
C THR A 79 31.25 -9.53 20.67
N GLU A 80 31.24 -8.25 20.28
CA GLU A 80 32.32 -7.26 20.48
C GLU A 80 32.00 -6.24 21.60
N LEU A 81 30.84 -6.39 22.26
CA LEU A 81 30.34 -5.51 23.32
C LEU A 81 30.28 -6.23 24.67
N VAL A 82 29.68 -7.43 24.70
CA VAL A 82 29.49 -8.23 25.91
C VAL A 82 30.04 -9.66 25.73
N SER A 83 30.43 -10.30 26.83
CA SER A 83 31.06 -11.64 26.81
C SER A 83 30.09 -12.79 26.58
N SER A 84 28.78 -12.56 26.73
CA SER A 84 27.72 -13.54 26.51
C SER A 84 26.44 -12.79 26.08
N PRO A 85 26.37 -12.38 24.80
CA PRO A 85 25.16 -11.79 24.25
C PRO A 85 24.07 -12.86 24.09
N GLU A 86 22.84 -12.49 24.38
CA GLU A 86 21.66 -13.32 24.18
C GLU A 86 20.68 -12.56 23.27
N PHE A 87 19.81 -13.29 22.56
CA PHE A 87 18.86 -12.66 21.65
C PHE A 87 17.69 -12.07 22.44
N ILE A 88 17.06 -12.89 23.27
CA ILE A 88 15.95 -12.58 24.19
C ILE A 88 16.29 -13.22 25.55
N ILE A 89 16.07 -12.53 26.66
CA ILE A 89 16.38 -13.00 28.03
C ILE A 89 15.11 -13.01 28.89
N GLY A 90 14.62 -14.20 29.26
CA GLY A 90 13.44 -14.34 30.13
C GLY A 90 12.08 -14.19 29.42
N GLY A 91 12.09 -13.94 28.11
CA GLY A 91 10.92 -13.58 27.30
C GLY A 91 11.06 -12.15 26.79
N ALA A 92 10.55 -11.83 25.61
CA ALA A 92 10.73 -10.51 25.02
C ALA A 92 9.67 -9.55 25.58
N THR A 93 10.09 -8.54 26.34
CA THR A 93 9.20 -7.66 27.10
C THR A 93 9.38 -6.19 26.75
N ARG A 94 8.43 -5.36 27.21
CA ARG A 94 8.47 -3.91 27.02
C ARG A 94 9.67 -3.23 27.71
N THR A 95 10.26 -3.81 28.76
CA THR A 95 11.44 -3.21 29.44
C THR A 95 12.74 -3.35 28.64
N ASP A 96 12.75 -4.21 27.62
CA ASP A 96 13.87 -4.46 26.70
C ASP A 96 14.07 -3.32 25.67
N ILE A 97 13.33 -2.22 25.87
CA ILE A 97 13.11 -1.13 24.92
C ILE A 97 13.28 0.20 25.66
N CYS A 98 14.51 0.73 25.59
CA CYS A 98 14.89 2.06 26.03
C CYS A 98 15.40 2.89 24.85
N GLN A 99 14.80 4.05 24.60
CA GLN A 99 15.13 4.92 23.46
C GLN A 99 16.57 5.49 23.54
N GLY A 100 17.30 5.37 22.43
CA GLY A 100 18.61 6.00 22.25
C GLY A 100 18.56 7.40 21.61
N GLY A 101 19.62 7.78 20.90
CA GLY A 101 19.81 9.12 20.32
C GLY A 101 19.01 9.44 19.04
N LEU A 102 17.91 8.75 18.79
CA LEU A 102 17.05 8.88 17.60
C LEU A 102 15.63 9.31 18.02
N GLY A 103 14.98 10.14 17.20
CA GLY A 103 13.65 10.68 17.47
C GLY A 103 12.54 9.80 16.88
N ASP A 104 12.53 8.51 17.21
CA ASP A 104 11.62 7.49 16.69
C ASP A 104 10.83 6.76 17.79
N CYS A 105 10.52 7.48 18.88
CA CYS A 105 9.66 7.06 19.99
C CYS A 105 8.36 6.34 19.55
N TRP A 106 7.77 6.73 18.42
CA TRP A 106 6.60 6.11 17.81
C TRP A 106 6.81 4.64 17.43
N LEU A 107 8.02 4.28 16.97
CA LEU A 107 8.38 2.91 16.66
C LEU A 107 8.59 2.12 17.95
N LEU A 108 9.27 2.72 18.93
CA LEU A 108 9.59 2.07 20.19
C LEU A 108 8.35 1.85 21.07
N ALA A 109 7.40 2.78 21.08
CA ALA A 109 6.08 2.58 21.68
C ALA A 109 5.27 1.50 20.94
N ALA A 110 5.42 1.38 19.61
CA ALA A 110 4.82 0.29 18.85
C ALA A 110 5.41 -1.09 19.21
N ILE A 111 6.73 -1.19 19.37
CA ILE A 111 7.42 -2.42 19.79
C ILE A 111 7.05 -2.75 21.25
N ALA A 112 6.95 -1.75 22.13
CA ALA A 112 6.58 -1.98 23.53
C ALA A 112 5.14 -2.51 23.68
N SER A 113 4.18 -2.04 22.88
CA SER A 113 2.84 -2.64 22.84
C SER A 113 2.84 -4.02 22.17
N LEU A 114 3.69 -4.27 21.16
CA LEU A 114 3.83 -5.57 20.50
C LEU A 114 4.20 -6.68 21.49
N THR A 115 5.06 -6.42 22.49
CA THR A 115 5.41 -7.42 23.52
C THR A 115 4.26 -7.85 24.44
N LEU A 116 3.08 -7.21 24.35
CA LEU A 116 1.89 -7.62 25.09
C LEU A 116 1.11 -8.75 24.37
N ASN A 117 1.50 -9.12 23.16
CA ASN A 117 0.84 -10.15 22.36
C ASN A 117 1.90 -11.12 21.80
N GLU A 118 2.05 -12.27 22.44
CA GLU A 118 3.09 -13.27 22.12
C GLU A 118 2.98 -13.82 20.68
N ASP A 119 1.77 -14.01 20.15
CA ASP A 119 1.55 -14.51 18.78
C ASP A 119 2.02 -13.51 17.72
N VAL A 120 1.66 -12.23 17.88
CA VAL A 120 2.11 -11.15 16.98
C VAL A 120 3.63 -10.92 17.15
N MET A 121 4.14 -11.03 18.38
CA MET A 121 5.56 -10.88 18.67
C MET A 121 6.41 -11.98 18.01
N ALA A 122 6.05 -13.25 18.20
CA ALA A 122 6.70 -14.39 17.54
C ALA A 122 6.57 -14.35 16.01
N ARG A 123 5.55 -13.67 15.48
CA ARG A 123 5.37 -13.40 14.05
C ARG A 123 6.35 -12.36 13.50
N VAL A 124 6.61 -11.28 14.22
CA VAL A 124 7.54 -10.20 13.82
C VAL A 124 9.00 -10.57 14.10
N VAL A 125 9.23 -11.27 15.21
CA VAL A 125 10.54 -11.72 15.71
C VAL A 125 10.55 -13.27 15.75
N PRO A 126 10.95 -13.94 14.66
CA PRO A 126 11.10 -15.39 14.62
C PRO A 126 12.03 -15.91 15.72
N SER A 127 11.73 -17.10 16.24
CA SER A 127 12.43 -17.71 17.37
C SER A 127 13.53 -18.72 16.97
N ASP A 128 13.81 -18.93 15.68
CA ASP A 128 14.85 -19.84 15.19
C ASP A 128 16.24 -19.19 15.01
N GLN A 129 16.51 -18.12 15.79
CA GLN A 129 17.73 -17.31 15.74
C GLN A 129 18.29 -16.99 17.14
N ASP A 130 19.60 -17.16 17.32
CA ASP A 130 20.31 -16.98 18.59
C ASP A 130 21.77 -16.53 18.38
N PHE A 131 22.51 -16.39 19.48
CA PHE A 131 23.97 -16.24 19.50
C PHE A 131 24.70 -17.57 19.86
N GLY A 132 24.00 -18.70 19.72
CA GLY A 132 24.46 -20.04 20.11
C GLY A 132 25.13 -20.80 18.98
N ASP A 133 24.98 -22.14 18.98
CA ASP A 133 25.70 -23.06 18.08
C ASP A 133 25.44 -22.80 16.58
N GLN A 134 24.36 -22.11 16.21
CA GLN A 134 24.06 -21.76 14.81
C GLN A 134 24.45 -20.32 14.43
N TYR A 135 25.05 -19.55 15.34
CA TYR A 135 25.42 -18.15 15.11
C TYR A 135 26.34 -17.98 13.89
N ALA A 136 25.94 -17.05 13.02
CA ALA A 136 26.76 -16.61 11.88
C ALA A 136 26.70 -15.08 11.68
N GLY A 137 26.36 -14.32 12.73
CA GLY A 137 26.22 -12.85 12.65
C GLY A 137 25.11 -12.39 11.71
N ILE A 138 24.01 -13.15 11.65
CA ILE A 138 22.87 -12.98 10.75
C ILE A 138 21.56 -13.23 11.51
N PHE A 139 20.58 -12.35 11.31
CA PHE A 139 19.25 -12.38 11.92
C PHE A 139 18.19 -11.99 10.87
N HIS A 140 16.92 -12.26 11.14
CA HIS A 140 15.81 -11.81 10.28
C HIS A 140 14.54 -11.46 11.08
N PHE A 141 13.73 -10.59 10.49
CA PHE A 141 12.51 -10.05 11.06
C PHE A 141 11.44 -9.95 9.98
N GLN A 142 10.16 -10.04 10.36
CA GLN A 142 9.06 -9.98 9.40
C GLN A 142 8.18 -8.75 9.64
N PHE A 143 7.98 -7.96 8.59
CA PHE A 143 7.14 -6.78 8.62
C PHE A 143 6.06 -6.87 7.56
N TRP A 144 4.84 -6.49 7.91
CA TRP A 144 3.81 -6.18 6.93
C TRP A 144 4.18 -4.88 6.20
N GLN A 145 4.07 -4.86 4.88
CA GLN A 145 4.40 -3.70 4.04
C GLN A 145 3.33 -3.49 2.97
N TYR A 146 2.37 -2.62 3.25
CA TYR A 146 1.32 -2.19 2.30
C TYR A 146 0.48 -3.37 1.75
N GLY A 147 0.13 -4.31 2.63
CA GLY A 147 -0.67 -5.50 2.35
C GLY A 147 0.10 -6.67 1.74
N GLU A 148 1.39 -6.80 2.04
CA GLU A 148 2.24 -7.97 1.75
C GLU A 148 3.17 -8.17 2.96
N TRP A 149 3.29 -9.38 3.51
CA TRP A 149 4.33 -9.69 4.50
C TRP A 149 5.69 -9.81 3.84
N VAL A 150 6.74 -9.25 4.47
CA VAL A 150 8.10 -9.12 3.95
C VAL A 150 9.11 -9.62 4.99
N ASP A 151 9.97 -10.54 4.60
CA ASP A 151 11.05 -11.10 5.43
C ASP A 151 12.36 -10.34 5.21
N VAL A 152 12.99 -9.84 6.28
CA VAL A 152 14.10 -8.88 6.24
C VAL A 152 15.30 -9.42 6.99
N VAL A 153 16.22 -10.02 6.25
CA VAL A 153 17.55 -10.43 6.73
C VAL A 153 18.42 -9.21 7.05
N ILE A 154 19.18 -9.25 8.14
CA ILE A 154 20.27 -8.31 8.48
C ILE A 154 21.49 -9.06 9.03
N ASP A 155 22.65 -8.38 9.08
CA ASP A 155 23.71 -8.76 10.03
C ASP A 155 23.51 -8.08 11.40
N ASP A 156 24.24 -8.51 12.41
CA ASP A 156 24.14 -8.01 13.80
C ASP A 156 25.05 -6.82 14.14
N ARG A 157 25.70 -6.16 13.16
CA ARG A 157 26.53 -4.98 13.45
C ARG A 157 25.64 -3.79 13.83
N LEU A 158 25.75 -3.29 15.05
CA LEU A 158 24.96 -2.17 15.57
C LEU A 158 25.80 -0.87 15.64
N PRO A 159 25.19 0.32 15.45
CA PRO A 159 25.86 1.61 15.66
C PRO A 159 26.21 1.84 17.13
N VAL A 160 27.49 2.05 17.40
CA VAL A 160 28.06 2.19 18.76
C VAL A 160 28.89 3.46 18.85
N LYS A 161 28.76 4.19 19.96
CA LYS A 161 29.49 5.43 20.24
C LYS A 161 29.98 5.46 21.67
N ASP A 162 31.26 5.81 21.85
CA ASP A 162 31.94 5.96 23.15
C ASP A 162 31.92 4.70 24.08
N GLY A 163 31.40 3.58 23.58
CA GLY A 163 31.24 2.29 24.27
C GLY A 163 29.85 1.69 24.07
N GLU A 164 28.83 2.56 24.07
CA GLU A 164 27.42 2.22 24.17
C GLU A 164 26.69 2.15 22.82
N LEU A 165 25.53 1.49 22.79
CA LEU A 165 24.62 1.51 21.65
C LEU A 165 24.07 2.93 21.43
N LEU A 166 24.00 3.36 20.16
CA LEU A 166 23.57 4.71 19.80
C LEU A 166 22.03 4.89 19.78
N PHE A 167 21.29 3.79 19.60
CA PHE A 167 19.85 3.76 19.38
C PHE A 167 19.17 2.83 20.42
N VAL A 168 18.07 2.13 20.11
CA VAL A 168 17.37 1.31 21.13
C VAL A 168 18.27 0.21 21.71
N HIS A 169 18.06 -0.07 22.99
CA HIS A 169 18.76 -1.09 23.77
C HIS A 169 17.87 -1.62 24.91
N SER A 170 18.19 -2.81 25.42
CA SER A 170 17.57 -3.41 26.61
C SER A 170 18.28 -2.98 27.90
N ALA A 171 17.53 -2.80 28.98
CA ALA A 171 18.06 -2.44 30.30
C ALA A 171 18.94 -3.55 30.93
N GLU A 172 18.77 -4.81 30.53
CA GLU A 172 19.64 -5.94 30.93
C GLU A 172 21.02 -5.88 30.25
N GLY A 173 21.19 -5.07 29.19
CA GLY A 173 22.48 -4.77 28.56
C GLY A 173 23.17 -5.92 27.79
N ARG A 174 22.70 -7.16 27.97
CA ARG A 174 23.19 -8.37 27.27
C ARG A 174 22.21 -8.90 26.22
N GLU A 175 21.09 -8.24 26.05
CA GLU A 175 19.99 -8.60 25.17
C GLU A 175 19.91 -7.65 23.96
N PHE A 176 19.63 -8.20 22.77
CA PHE A 176 19.81 -7.46 21.52
C PHE A 176 18.67 -7.55 20.50
N TRP A 177 17.58 -8.30 20.76
CA TRP A 177 16.47 -8.42 19.79
C TRP A 177 15.88 -7.07 19.38
N SER A 178 15.69 -6.14 20.33
CA SER A 178 15.07 -4.83 20.08
C SER A 178 15.94 -3.95 19.17
N ALA A 179 17.25 -3.90 19.43
CA ALA A 179 18.24 -3.20 18.62
C ALA A 179 18.37 -3.78 17.19
N LEU A 180 18.21 -5.10 17.06
CA LEU A 180 18.23 -5.79 15.77
C LEU A 180 16.91 -5.59 14.99
N LEU A 181 15.77 -5.56 15.67
CA LEU A 181 14.46 -5.25 15.09
C LEU A 181 14.41 -3.81 14.54
N GLU A 182 14.86 -2.84 15.34
CA GLU A 182 15.02 -1.44 14.93
C GLU A 182 15.94 -1.31 13.71
N LYS A 183 17.08 -2.02 13.69
CA LYS A 183 17.98 -2.07 12.52
C LYS A 183 17.30 -2.64 11.26
N ALA A 184 16.54 -3.72 11.40
CA ALA A 184 15.83 -4.32 10.28
C ALA A 184 14.73 -3.38 9.75
N TYR A 185 14.04 -2.67 10.63
CA TYR A 185 13.05 -1.66 10.25
C TYR A 185 13.69 -0.40 9.63
N ALA A 186 14.85 0.04 10.14
CA ALA A 186 15.68 1.08 9.52
C ALA A 186 16.12 0.69 8.10
N LYS A 187 16.46 -0.58 7.86
CA LYS A 187 16.74 -1.14 6.52
C LYS A 187 15.52 -1.15 5.61
N VAL A 188 14.32 -1.42 6.14
CA VAL A 188 13.06 -1.28 5.39
C VAL A 188 12.82 0.19 5.01
N CYS A 189 13.02 1.14 5.92
CA CYS A 189 12.86 2.58 5.64
C CYS A 189 14.01 3.18 4.82
N GLY A 190 15.17 2.53 4.79
CA GLY A 190 16.34 2.83 3.95
C GLY A 190 17.55 3.42 4.68
N CYS A 191 17.38 3.92 5.91
CA CYS A 191 18.41 4.38 6.85
C CYS A 191 17.75 4.71 8.20
N TYR A 192 18.52 4.76 9.29
CA TYR A 192 18.00 5.11 10.62
C TYR A 192 17.35 6.50 10.67
N GLU A 193 17.93 7.52 10.02
CA GLU A 193 17.35 8.87 9.97
C GLU A 193 15.94 8.91 9.33
N ALA A 194 15.59 7.95 8.47
CA ALA A 194 14.25 7.87 7.89
C ALA A 194 13.16 7.46 8.91
N LEU A 195 13.54 6.93 10.07
CA LEU A 195 12.64 6.60 11.18
C LEU A 195 12.21 7.84 11.98
N SER A 196 13.04 8.88 12.05
CA SER A 196 12.78 10.04 12.93
C SER A 196 11.46 10.75 12.58
N GLY A 197 10.57 10.88 13.57
CA GLY A 197 9.21 11.40 13.41
C GLY A 197 8.25 10.44 12.69
N GLY A 198 7.12 10.14 13.33
CA GLY A 198 6.09 9.21 12.85
C GLY A 198 4.93 9.09 13.84
N SER A 199 3.97 8.24 13.51
CA SER A 199 2.82 7.88 14.36
C SER A 199 2.92 6.41 14.78
N THR A 200 2.53 6.07 16.02
CA THR A 200 2.59 4.69 16.56
C THR A 200 1.83 3.71 15.66
N THR A 201 0.73 4.19 15.07
CA THR A 201 -0.03 3.50 14.00
C THR A 201 0.83 2.94 12.87
N GLU A 202 1.88 3.63 12.42
CA GLU A 202 2.75 3.14 11.35
C GLU A 202 3.51 1.86 11.76
N GLY A 203 3.90 1.78 13.03
CA GLY A 203 4.56 0.61 13.60
C GLY A 203 3.56 -0.52 13.85
N PHE A 204 2.42 -0.21 14.46
CA PHE A 204 1.36 -1.22 14.68
C PHE A 204 0.92 -1.89 13.37
N GLU A 205 0.67 -1.12 12.32
CA GLU A 205 0.31 -1.63 10.98
C GLU A 205 1.40 -2.52 10.39
N ASP A 206 2.68 -2.16 10.55
CA ASP A 206 3.82 -2.93 10.00
C ASP A 206 4.16 -4.17 10.84
N PHE A 207 3.73 -4.22 12.11
CA PHE A 207 3.89 -5.38 13.00
C PHE A 207 2.71 -6.36 12.96
N THR A 208 1.51 -5.91 12.57
CA THR A 208 0.28 -6.72 12.61
C THR A 208 -0.35 -6.97 11.25
N GLY A 209 -0.23 -6.02 10.31
CA GLY A 209 -1.11 -5.91 9.15
C GLY A 209 -2.53 -5.42 9.45
N GLY A 210 -2.84 -5.20 10.73
CA GLY A 210 -4.09 -4.66 11.28
C GLY A 210 -4.40 -3.25 10.82
N ILE A 211 -5.60 -2.78 11.18
CA ILE A 211 -6.02 -1.40 10.92
C ILE A 211 -5.94 -0.56 12.19
N ALA A 212 -5.26 0.57 12.10
CA ALA A 212 -5.19 1.55 13.17
C ALA A 212 -6.34 2.57 13.08
N GLU A 213 -7.03 2.81 14.19
CA GLU A 213 -8.01 3.87 14.39
C GLU A 213 -7.49 4.90 15.40
N ASN A 214 -7.83 6.17 15.21
CA ASN A 214 -7.31 7.29 15.98
C ASN A 214 -8.46 8.06 16.64
N PHE A 215 -8.48 8.12 17.97
CA PHE A 215 -9.51 8.82 18.74
C PHE A 215 -8.96 10.12 19.34
N ASP A 216 -9.55 11.27 19.00
CA ASP A 216 -9.28 12.54 19.68
C ASP A 216 -9.99 12.57 21.04
N LEU A 217 -9.22 12.64 22.13
CA LEU A 217 -9.74 12.57 23.49
C LEU A 217 -10.60 13.77 23.89
N LYS A 218 -10.49 14.88 23.15
CA LYS A 218 -11.36 16.06 23.31
C LYS A 218 -12.81 15.79 22.87
N ASN A 219 -13.00 14.80 21.99
CA ASN A 219 -14.28 14.42 21.38
C ASN A 219 -14.61 12.92 21.56
N ALA A 220 -13.89 12.22 22.43
CA ALA A 220 -14.02 10.76 22.58
C ALA A 220 -15.36 10.33 23.21
N PRO A 221 -15.91 9.17 22.80
CA PRO A 221 -17.22 8.71 23.25
C PRO A 221 -17.25 8.34 24.75
N PRO A 222 -18.42 8.41 25.42
CA PRO A 222 -18.52 8.20 26.87
C PRO A 222 -18.07 6.82 27.38
N ASN A 223 -18.05 5.82 26.50
CA ASN A 223 -17.62 4.45 26.77
C ASN A 223 -16.12 4.20 26.51
N MET A 224 -15.32 5.22 26.17
CA MET A 224 -13.91 5.07 25.76
C MET A 224 -13.05 4.18 26.68
N PHE A 225 -13.22 4.25 28.00
CA PHE A 225 -12.52 3.34 28.93
C PHE A 225 -12.81 1.85 28.65
N GLN A 226 -14.06 1.51 28.33
CA GLN A 226 -14.44 0.13 28.00
C GLN A 226 -14.00 -0.25 26.58
N ILE A 227 -13.86 0.71 25.65
CA ILE A 227 -13.24 0.47 24.33
C ILE A 227 -11.76 0.10 24.52
N VAL A 228 -11.00 0.90 25.28
CA VAL A 228 -9.58 0.64 25.61
C VAL A 228 -9.43 -0.72 26.30
N LYS A 229 -10.28 -1.04 27.28
CA LYS A 229 -10.26 -2.31 27.99
C LYS A 229 -10.58 -3.50 27.07
N LYS A 230 -11.71 -3.49 26.34
CA LYS A 230 -12.07 -4.55 25.37
C LYS A 230 -10.96 -4.74 24.31
N ALA A 231 -10.31 -3.67 23.86
CA ALA A 231 -9.23 -3.74 22.86
C ALA A 231 -7.95 -4.39 23.40
N LEU A 232 -7.54 -4.06 24.64
CA LEU A 232 -6.42 -4.73 25.31
C LEU A 232 -6.72 -6.21 25.60
N GLU A 233 -7.94 -6.52 26.06
CA GLU A 233 -8.41 -7.90 26.27
C GLU A 233 -8.44 -8.72 24.97
N ALA A 234 -8.70 -8.08 23.82
CA ALA A 234 -8.63 -8.66 22.48
C ALA A 234 -7.23 -8.61 21.84
N GLY A 235 -6.17 -8.35 22.61
CA GLY A 235 -4.77 -8.37 22.13
C GLY A 235 -4.42 -7.31 21.07
N SER A 236 -5.25 -6.26 20.92
CA SER A 236 -4.98 -5.14 20.01
C SER A 236 -3.79 -4.31 20.52
N LEU A 237 -3.04 -3.69 19.61
CA LEU A 237 -1.92 -2.83 20.00
C LEU A 237 -2.41 -1.40 20.23
N LEU A 238 -2.19 -0.85 21.43
CA LEU A 238 -2.64 0.49 21.80
C LEU A 238 -1.47 1.42 22.12
N GLY A 239 -1.63 2.69 21.72
CA GLY A 239 -0.73 3.79 22.02
C GLY A 239 -1.50 5.08 22.32
N CYS A 240 -0.81 6.09 22.82
CA CYS A 240 -1.38 7.41 23.08
C CYS A 240 -0.32 8.51 22.98
N SER A 241 -0.78 9.75 22.81
CA SER A 241 0.11 10.90 22.64
C SER A 241 -0.51 12.21 23.16
N ILE A 242 0.36 13.19 23.42
CA ILE A 242 0.02 14.55 23.87
C ILE A 242 0.36 15.53 22.74
N ASP A 243 -0.64 16.26 22.23
CA ASP A 243 -0.46 17.22 21.13
C ASP A 243 0.51 18.35 21.53
N ILE A 244 1.32 18.81 20.56
CA ILE A 244 2.19 19.99 20.73
C ILE A 244 1.49 21.26 20.27
N THR A 245 1.61 22.33 21.07
CA THR A 245 1.13 23.67 20.74
C THR A 245 2.07 24.46 19.85
N SER A 246 3.34 24.06 19.77
CA SER A 246 4.38 24.66 18.93
C SER A 246 5.48 23.64 18.64
N ALA A 247 6.31 23.84 17.61
CA ALA A 247 7.45 22.96 17.34
C ALA A 247 8.48 22.93 18.51
N SER A 248 8.55 24.01 19.30
CA SER A 248 9.34 24.10 20.54
C SER A 248 8.76 23.33 21.73
N ASP A 249 7.57 22.76 21.61
CA ASP A 249 6.97 21.86 22.62
C ASP A 249 7.27 20.37 22.36
N SER A 250 7.99 20.03 21.27
CA SER A 250 8.38 18.65 20.95
C SER A 250 9.36 18.10 22.00
N GLU A 251 9.08 16.90 22.50
CA GLU A 251 9.80 16.24 23.61
C GLU A 251 9.85 17.07 24.91
N ALA A 252 8.97 18.09 25.06
CA ALA A 252 8.98 18.98 26.21
C ALA A 252 8.30 18.34 27.43
N VAL A 253 9.09 18.13 28.49
CA VAL A 253 8.65 17.56 29.77
C VAL A 253 7.78 18.56 30.55
N THR A 254 6.62 18.10 31.02
CA THR A 254 5.67 18.87 31.84
C THR A 254 6.04 18.85 33.33
N ARG A 255 5.34 19.66 34.14
CA ARG A 255 5.55 19.69 35.61
C ARG A 255 5.23 18.38 36.33
N GLN A 256 4.50 17.47 35.68
CA GLN A 256 4.14 16.14 36.20
C GLN A 256 4.88 15.02 35.43
N LYS A 257 6.09 15.33 34.92
CA LYS A 257 6.99 14.47 34.12
C LYS A 257 6.46 13.93 32.78
N LEU A 258 5.16 14.04 32.44
CA LEU A 258 4.64 13.67 31.11
C LEU A 258 5.32 14.48 29.99
N VAL A 259 5.59 13.85 28.84
CA VAL A 259 6.33 14.42 27.70
C VAL A 259 5.38 14.75 26.54
N LYS A 260 5.50 15.95 25.97
CA LYS A 260 4.65 16.39 24.84
C LYS A 260 5.28 16.06 23.48
N GLY A 261 4.45 15.79 22.47
CA GLY A 261 4.93 15.41 21.12
C GLY A 261 5.64 14.07 21.08
N HIS A 262 5.32 13.20 22.05
CA HIS A 262 5.97 11.92 22.30
C HIS A 262 4.92 10.80 22.26
N ALA A 263 5.33 9.61 21.85
CA ALA A 263 4.48 8.43 21.78
C ALA A 263 4.64 7.58 23.04
N TYR A 264 3.51 7.13 23.59
CA TYR A 264 3.43 6.26 24.76
C TYR A 264 2.66 4.99 24.41
N SER A 265 3.03 3.86 25.00
CA SER A 265 2.24 2.62 24.92
C SER A 265 1.13 2.64 25.97
N LEU A 266 -0.06 2.14 25.63
CA LEU A 266 -1.09 1.81 26.62
C LEU A 266 -0.99 0.32 26.92
N THR A 267 -0.75 -0.03 28.19
CA THR A 267 -0.34 -1.39 28.59
C THR A 267 -1.29 -2.04 29.60
N GLY A 268 -2.39 -1.39 29.95
CA GLY A 268 -3.39 -1.94 30.89
C GLY A 268 -4.54 -0.97 31.16
N ALA A 269 -5.73 -1.50 31.46
CA ALA A 269 -6.89 -0.74 31.90
C ALA A 269 -7.70 -1.58 32.90
N VAL A 270 -7.86 -1.09 34.13
CA VAL A 270 -8.50 -1.84 35.25
C VAL A 270 -9.46 -0.97 36.05
N GLU A 271 -10.41 -1.62 36.70
CA GLU A 271 -11.33 -1.01 37.66
C GLU A 271 -11.00 -1.58 39.05
N VAL A 272 -10.67 -0.71 40.01
CA VAL A 272 -10.28 -1.10 41.38
C VAL A 272 -11.24 -0.52 42.41
N GLY A 273 -11.49 -1.28 43.48
CA GLY A 273 -12.12 -0.73 44.67
C GLY A 273 -11.14 0.23 45.37
N TYR A 274 -11.57 1.47 45.62
CA TYR A 274 -10.80 2.49 46.31
C TYR A 274 -11.73 3.28 47.23
N ARG A 275 -11.59 3.10 48.54
CA ARG A 275 -12.35 3.81 49.58
C ARG A 275 -13.88 3.72 49.38
N GLY A 276 -14.38 2.56 48.99
CA GLY A 276 -15.81 2.30 48.77
C GLY A 276 -16.38 2.85 47.45
N ARG A 277 -15.54 3.32 46.51
CA ARG A 277 -15.93 3.60 45.12
C ARG A 277 -15.12 2.75 44.15
N GLN A 278 -15.61 2.57 42.93
CA GLN A 278 -14.81 2.04 41.82
C GLN A 278 -14.00 3.18 41.18
N GLU A 279 -12.70 2.96 41.01
CA GLU A 279 -11.78 3.87 40.32
C GLU A 279 -11.31 3.22 39.00
N LYS A 280 -11.34 3.99 37.92
CA LYS A 280 -10.83 3.57 36.60
C LYS A 280 -9.37 3.98 36.46
N LEU A 281 -8.47 3.00 36.38
CA LEU A 281 -7.04 3.21 36.20
C LEU A 281 -6.59 2.75 34.82
N ILE A 282 -5.65 3.48 34.23
CA ILE A 282 -5.00 3.15 32.96
C ILE A 282 -3.49 3.13 33.15
N ARG A 283 -2.82 2.12 32.57
CA ARG A 283 -1.37 1.96 32.62
C ARG A 283 -0.76 2.43 31.32
N VAL A 284 0.26 3.26 31.43
CA VAL A 284 0.91 3.95 30.32
C VAL A 284 2.41 3.73 30.44
N ARG A 285 3.11 3.40 29.36
CA ARG A 285 4.57 3.26 29.34
C ARG A 285 5.26 4.27 28.42
N ASN A 286 6.26 4.94 28.98
CA ASN A 286 7.23 5.77 28.27
C ASN A 286 8.30 4.88 27.60
N PRO A 287 8.48 4.90 26.25
CA PRO A 287 9.53 4.14 25.57
C PRO A 287 10.96 4.61 25.89
N TRP A 288 11.15 5.66 26.70
CA TRP A 288 12.45 6.02 27.26
C TRP A 288 12.95 5.04 28.32
N GLY A 289 12.07 4.23 28.92
CA GLY A 289 12.43 3.34 30.04
C GLY A 289 12.63 4.05 31.38
N GLN A 290 12.14 5.28 31.50
CA GLN A 290 12.29 6.18 32.65
C GLN A 290 11.36 7.40 32.48
N VAL A 291 11.29 8.27 33.49
CA VAL A 291 10.51 9.52 33.50
C VAL A 291 9.00 9.24 33.52
N GLU A 292 8.53 8.70 34.65
CA GLU A 292 7.10 8.44 34.94
C GLU A 292 6.29 9.66 35.44
N TRP A 293 4.97 9.57 35.35
CA TRP A 293 3.99 10.45 36.00
C TRP A 293 4.26 10.66 37.51
N THR A 294 4.14 11.90 38.00
CA THR A 294 4.31 12.25 39.43
C THR A 294 3.01 12.68 40.13
N GLY A 295 1.85 12.30 39.60
CA GLY A 295 0.55 12.61 40.18
C GLY A 295 -0.03 11.45 41.00
N ALA A 296 -1.34 11.52 41.28
CA ALA A 296 -2.06 10.43 41.92
C ALA A 296 -1.97 9.15 41.06
N TRP A 297 -1.77 8.01 41.73
CA TRP A 297 -1.55 6.67 41.15
C TRP A 297 -0.18 6.42 40.50
N SER A 298 0.77 7.35 40.64
CA SER A 298 2.20 7.04 40.44
C SER A 298 2.70 5.94 41.39
N ASP A 299 3.83 5.32 41.07
CA ASP A 299 4.40 4.16 41.80
C ASP A 299 4.54 4.36 43.32
N GLY A 300 4.93 5.57 43.73
CA GLY A 300 5.07 5.98 45.14
C GLY A 300 3.81 6.63 45.74
N SER A 301 2.67 6.64 45.04
CA SER A 301 1.47 7.38 45.43
C SER A 301 0.80 6.78 46.67
N SER A 302 0.33 7.65 47.58
CA SER A 302 -0.32 7.25 48.83
C SER A 302 -1.62 6.44 48.63
N GLU A 303 -2.23 6.60 47.47
CA GLU A 303 -3.54 6.10 47.07
C GLU A 303 -3.60 4.57 47.01
N TRP A 304 -2.50 3.91 46.65
CA TRP A 304 -2.35 2.45 46.67
C TRP A 304 -2.63 1.84 48.05
N ASN A 305 -2.33 2.56 49.13
CA ASN A 305 -2.61 2.12 50.51
C ASN A 305 -4.13 2.11 50.85
N SER A 306 -5.01 2.48 49.93
CA SER A 306 -6.47 2.41 50.10
C SER A 306 -7.17 1.63 48.98
N VAL A 307 -6.43 0.83 48.21
CA VAL A 307 -6.99 -0.12 47.23
C VAL A 307 -7.53 -1.36 47.94
N GLU A 308 -8.69 -1.83 47.48
CA GLU A 308 -9.41 -2.99 47.99
C GLU A 308 -9.15 -4.20 47.09
N GLY A 309 -8.38 -5.17 47.57
CA GLY A 309 -8.04 -6.39 46.84
C GLY A 309 -6.58 -6.45 46.42
N GLU A 310 -6.32 -6.96 45.22
CA GLU A 310 -4.97 -7.05 44.63
C GLU A 310 -4.52 -5.69 44.10
N CYS A 311 -3.27 -5.32 44.38
CA CYS A 311 -2.70 -4.04 43.95
C CYS A 311 -1.91 -4.24 42.65
N PRO A 312 -2.31 -3.64 41.51
CA PRO A 312 -1.66 -3.85 40.21
C PRO A 312 -0.38 -3.01 40.03
N ASN A 313 0.17 -2.46 41.11
CA ASN A 313 1.30 -1.53 41.11
C ASN A 313 2.62 -2.25 41.43
N ALA A 314 3.51 -2.32 40.45
CA ALA A 314 4.94 -2.41 40.73
C ALA A 314 5.46 -1.02 41.14
N ASN A 315 6.61 -0.95 41.80
CA ASN A 315 7.27 0.32 42.14
C ASN A 315 8.69 0.27 41.59
N ALA A 316 8.87 0.77 40.37
CA ALA A 316 10.11 0.71 39.60
C ALA A 316 10.15 1.82 38.53
N GLU A 317 11.23 2.61 38.48
CA GLU A 317 11.42 3.57 37.37
C GLU A 317 11.88 2.79 36.12
N ASP A 318 10.91 2.23 35.39
CA ASP A 318 11.06 1.47 34.13
C ASP A 318 10.33 2.12 32.92
N GLY A 319 9.77 3.32 33.15
CA GLY A 319 8.96 4.10 32.23
C GLY A 319 7.46 3.82 32.31
N GLU A 320 7.00 2.74 32.95
CA GLU A 320 5.59 2.40 33.11
C GLU A 320 4.99 3.01 34.40
N PHE A 321 3.77 3.52 34.30
CA PHE A 321 3.04 4.08 35.44
C PHE A 321 1.53 3.92 35.28
N TRP A 322 0.81 3.95 36.41
CA TRP A 322 -0.64 4.11 36.40
C TRP A 322 -1.05 5.57 36.56
N MET A 323 -2.22 5.91 36.02
CA MET A 323 -2.95 7.13 36.34
C MET A 323 -4.46 6.87 36.31
N SER A 324 -5.25 7.75 36.94
CA SER A 324 -6.71 7.64 36.79
C SER A 324 -7.13 8.02 35.36
N PHE A 325 -8.13 7.33 34.83
CA PHE A 325 -8.63 7.60 33.48
C PHE A 325 -9.16 9.03 33.33
N THR A 326 -9.65 9.64 34.41
CA THR A 326 -10.04 11.06 34.45
C THR A 326 -8.85 12.00 34.25
N GLU A 327 -7.69 11.71 34.84
CA GLU A 327 -6.48 12.50 34.60
C GLU A 327 -5.88 12.22 33.23
N PHE A 328 -5.94 10.97 32.74
CA PHE A 328 -5.51 10.60 31.39
C PHE A 328 -6.24 11.43 30.33
N MET A 329 -7.59 11.47 30.39
CA MET A 329 -8.46 12.25 29.50
C MET A 329 -8.25 13.78 29.58
N ARG A 330 -7.52 14.28 30.58
CA ARG A 330 -7.16 15.71 30.72
C ARG A 330 -5.80 16.06 30.17
N HIS A 331 -4.87 15.12 30.13
CA HIS A 331 -3.47 15.35 29.75
C HIS A 331 -3.16 14.82 28.35
N TYR A 332 -3.71 13.65 27.99
CA TYR A 332 -3.53 13.06 26.66
C TYR A 332 -4.49 13.66 25.66
N SER A 333 -4.05 13.69 24.41
CA SER A 333 -4.82 14.26 23.30
C SER A 333 -5.39 13.20 22.38
N ARG A 334 -4.70 12.07 22.22
CA ARG A 334 -5.08 11.02 21.27
C ARG A 334 -4.86 9.62 21.84
N ILE A 335 -5.72 8.69 21.48
CA ILE A 335 -5.47 7.23 21.56
C ILE A 335 -5.37 6.70 20.13
N GLU A 336 -4.40 5.82 19.92
CA GLU A 336 -4.17 5.08 18.68
C GLU A 336 -4.41 3.60 18.97
N ILE A 337 -5.41 2.96 18.34
CA ILE A 337 -5.77 1.54 18.56
C ILE A 337 -5.62 0.78 17.26
N CYS A 338 -4.78 -0.25 17.21
CA CYS A 338 -4.64 -1.13 16.06
C CYS A 338 -5.29 -2.49 16.31
N THR A 339 -6.44 -2.70 15.68
CA THR A 339 -7.15 -3.99 15.68
C THR A 339 -6.51 -4.93 14.66
N LEU A 340 -6.22 -6.15 15.11
CA LEU A 340 -5.59 -7.21 14.31
C LEU A 340 -6.53 -7.68 13.17
N THR A 341 -5.98 -8.13 12.04
CA THR A 341 -6.79 -8.80 11.00
C THR A 341 -6.95 -10.29 11.33
N PRO A 342 -7.89 -11.00 10.69
CA PRO A 342 -7.99 -12.47 10.78
C PRO A 342 -6.71 -13.21 10.36
N ASP A 343 -5.74 -12.58 9.69
CA ASP A 343 -4.43 -13.16 9.38
C ASP A 343 -3.47 -13.24 10.60
N THR A 344 -3.90 -12.70 11.75
CA THR A 344 -3.08 -12.48 12.97
C THR A 344 -3.69 -13.07 14.25
N ILE A 345 -4.94 -13.52 14.23
CA ILE A 345 -5.64 -14.10 15.39
C ILE A 345 -5.92 -15.58 15.07
N LEU A 346 -5.54 -16.48 15.98
CA LEU A 346 -5.79 -17.92 15.88
C LEU A 346 -7.02 -18.41 16.67
N ASP A 347 -7.73 -17.48 17.34
CA ASP A 347 -8.94 -17.76 18.12
C ASP A 347 -10.22 -17.41 17.35
N ASP A 348 -11.08 -18.41 17.16
CA ASP A 348 -12.41 -18.29 16.54
C ASP A 348 -13.39 -17.42 17.37
N SER A 349 -13.04 -17.03 18.60
CA SER A 349 -13.91 -16.21 19.46
C SER A 349 -14.06 -14.74 19.03
N ILE A 350 -13.17 -14.22 18.18
CA ILE A 350 -13.12 -12.80 17.80
C ILE A 350 -13.76 -12.57 16.42
N LYS A 351 -14.74 -11.64 16.34
CA LYS A 351 -15.43 -11.28 15.08
C LYS A 351 -14.44 -11.00 13.94
N HIS A 352 -14.47 -11.82 12.89
CA HIS A 352 -13.58 -11.67 11.74
C HIS A 352 -14.04 -10.56 10.77
N TRP A 353 -13.16 -9.60 10.49
CA TRP A 353 -13.41 -8.57 9.47
C TRP A 353 -13.22 -9.11 8.05
N SER A 354 -14.15 -8.80 7.14
CA SER A 354 -13.98 -9.02 5.70
C SER A 354 -13.07 -7.93 5.10
N VAL A 355 -11.95 -8.33 4.48
CA VAL A 355 -10.89 -7.39 4.04
C VAL A 355 -10.79 -7.30 2.51
N GLY A 356 -11.07 -6.11 1.96
CA GLY A 356 -10.82 -5.76 0.55
C GLY A 356 -9.57 -4.90 0.39
N LYS A 357 -8.66 -5.27 -0.53
CA LYS A 357 -7.40 -4.55 -0.81
C LYS A 357 -7.33 -4.06 -2.25
N PHE A 358 -7.05 -2.76 -2.44
CA PHE A 358 -6.95 -2.15 -3.78
C PHE A 358 -5.72 -1.25 -3.94
N ASP A 359 -4.76 -1.68 -4.76
CA ASP A 359 -3.58 -0.87 -5.10
C ASP A 359 -3.91 0.20 -6.16
N GLY A 360 -3.40 1.42 -5.97
CA GLY A 360 -3.62 2.56 -6.87
C GLY A 360 -2.41 3.49 -6.97
N THR A 361 -2.46 4.42 -7.94
CA THR A 361 -1.38 5.39 -8.18
C THR A 361 -1.92 6.75 -8.59
N TRP A 362 -1.37 7.81 -8.01
CA TRP A 362 -1.51 9.20 -8.47
C TRP A 362 -0.32 9.56 -9.36
N ARG A 363 -0.59 10.11 -10.55
CA ARG A 363 0.44 10.53 -11.52
C ARG A 363 0.11 11.91 -12.11
N LYS A 364 1.08 12.82 -12.08
CA LYS A 364 1.00 14.16 -12.65
C LYS A 364 0.57 14.12 -14.12
N GLY A 365 -0.40 14.97 -14.48
CA GLY A 365 -0.98 15.01 -15.83
C GLY A 365 -1.97 13.88 -16.14
N SER A 366 -2.23 12.97 -15.20
CA SER A 366 -3.23 11.89 -15.35
C SER A 366 -4.02 11.72 -14.06
N THR A 367 -3.69 10.73 -13.22
CA THR A 367 -4.51 10.36 -12.04
C THR A 367 -4.27 11.20 -10.79
N ALA A 368 -3.34 12.16 -10.79
CA ALA A 368 -3.10 13.07 -9.66
C ALA A 368 -4.10 14.24 -9.67
N GLY A 369 -5.36 13.95 -9.33
CA GLY A 369 -6.47 14.88 -9.41
C GLY A 369 -6.53 15.94 -8.30
N GLY A 370 -5.90 15.68 -7.15
CA GLY A 370 -6.05 16.49 -5.94
C GLY A 370 -7.41 16.30 -5.27
N CYS A 371 -7.67 16.93 -4.14
CA CYS A 371 -8.93 16.75 -3.39
C CYS A 371 -10.11 17.50 -4.05
N ARG A 372 -11.31 17.36 -3.48
CA ARG A 372 -12.57 17.93 -4.04
C ARG A 372 -12.57 19.47 -4.18
N ASN A 373 -11.61 20.17 -3.55
CA ASN A 373 -11.35 21.60 -3.77
C ASN A 373 -10.80 21.92 -5.18
N ASN A 374 -10.37 20.89 -5.93
CA ASN A 374 -9.85 20.99 -7.30
C ASN A 374 -10.87 20.42 -8.30
N PRO A 375 -12.08 21.02 -8.49
CA PRO A 375 -13.19 20.39 -9.22
C PRO A 375 -12.93 20.15 -10.71
N TYR A 376 -11.87 20.70 -11.29
CA TYR A 376 -11.47 20.45 -12.68
C TYR A 376 -10.69 19.15 -12.85
N THR A 377 -10.05 18.66 -11.78
CA THR A 377 -9.11 17.52 -11.81
C THR A 377 -9.48 16.42 -10.81
N PHE A 378 -10.24 16.70 -9.75
CA PHE A 378 -10.64 15.73 -8.71
C PHE A 378 -11.24 14.43 -9.29
N TRP A 379 -12.03 14.55 -10.35
CA TRP A 379 -12.68 13.42 -11.01
C TRP A 379 -11.69 12.43 -11.65
N THR A 380 -10.46 12.84 -11.96
CA THR A 380 -9.42 12.00 -12.58
C THR A 380 -8.64 11.14 -11.59
N ASN A 381 -8.83 11.33 -10.27
CA ASN A 381 -8.32 10.39 -9.29
C ASN A 381 -8.91 8.99 -9.53
N PRO A 382 -8.19 7.89 -9.20
CA PRO A 382 -8.75 6.55 -9.31
C PRO A 382 -10.03 6.43 -8.48
N GLN A 383 -10.98 5.61 -8.95
CA GLN A 383 -12.31 5.47 -8.35
C GLN A 383 -12.59 3.99 -8.09
N PHE A 384 -13.10 3.66 -6.91
CA PHE A 384 -13.33 2.28 -6.47
C PHE A 384 -14.76 2.12 -5.97
N VAL A 385 -15.49 1.09 -6.42
CA VAL A 385 -16.83 0.80 -5.89
C VAL A 385 -16.72 -0.23 -4.77
N ILE A 386 -17.25 0.10 -3.60
CA ILE A 386 -17.51 -0.85 -2.51
C ILE A 386 -19.01 -1.13 -2.44
N LYS A 387 -19.39 -2.34 -2.00
CA LYS A 387 -20.78 -2.75 -1.86
C LYS A 387 -21.04 -3.32 -0.48
N LEU A 388 -22.00 -2.75 0.22
CA LEU A 388 -22.44 -3.16 1.55
C LEU A 388 -23.81 -3.82 1.37
N ASN A 389 -23.90 -5.12 1.67
CA ASN A 389 -25.08 -5.95 1.34
C ASN A 389 -26.05 -6.12 2.51
N GLU A 390 -25.52 -6.21 3.72
CA GLU A 390 -26.22 -6.65 4.93
C GLU A 390 -25.79 -5.77 6.11
N GLU A 391 -26.75 -5.37 6.93
CA GLU A 391 -26.55 -4.57 8.15
C GLU A 391 -25.92 -5.42 9.26
N ASP A 392 -25.23 -4.78 10.20
CA ASP A 392 -24.54 -5.47 11.29
C ASP A 392 -25.55 -6.15 12.24
N ASP A 393 -25.19 -7.31 12.82
CA ASP A 393 -26.10 -8.03 13.74
C ASP A 393 -26.11 -7.47 15.17
N ASP A 394 -25.38 -6.38 15.43
CA ASP A 394 -25.03 -5.91 16.77
C ASP A 394 -25.83 -4.67 17.21
N PRO A 395 -26.67 -4.77 18.26
CA PRO A 395 -27.52 -3.66 18.70
C PRO A 395 -26.86 -2.74 19.75
N GLU A 396 -25.59 -2.91 20.13
CA GLU A 396 -24.97 -2.12 21.22
C GLU A 396 -24.86 -0.60 20.96
N ASP A 397 -24.83 -0.14 19.69
CA ASP A 397 -24.66 1.30 19.36
C ASP A 397 -25.95 2.09 19.07
N GLY A 398 -27.05 1.40 18.75
CA GLY A 398 -28.35 2.02 18.45
C GLY A 398 -28.49 2.66 17.06
N GLU A 399 -27.56 2.44 16.13
CA GLU A 399 -27.62 2.93 14.75
C GLU A 399 -27.80 1.78 13.74
N GLU A 400 -28.84 1.83 12.89
CA GLU A 400 -29.07 0.83 11.83
C GLU A 400 -28.12 1.08 10.63
N GLY A 401 -27.40 0.04 10.18
CA GLY A 401 -26.53 0.12 9.00
C GLY A 401 -25.40 -0.92 8.99
N CYS A 402 -24.47 -0.76 8.03
CA CYS A 402 -23.29 -1.59 7.85
C CYS A 402 -22.02 -0.86 8.35
N SER A 403 -21.26 -1.48 9.24
CA SER A 403 -19.98 -0.99 9.72
C SER A 403 -18.88 -1.23 8.69
N VAL A 404 -18.21 -0.15 8.27
CA VAL A 404 -17.06 -0.19 7.37
C VAL A 404 -15.94 0.74 7.85
N VAL A 405 -14.73 0.21 7.92
CA VAL A 405 -13.51 1.02 8.14
C VAL A 405 -12.73 1.10 6.83
N LEU A 406 -12.44 2.32 6.40
CA LEU A 406 -11.68 2.59 5.17
C LEU A 406 -10.33 3.20 5.53
N GLY A 407 -9.26 2.53 5.13
CA GLY A 407 -7.87 2.95 5.29
C GLY A 407 -7.22 3.28 3.95
N LEU A 408 -6.60 4.46 3.83
CA LEU A 408 -5.86 4.90 2.65
C LEU A 408 -4.38 5.11 3.01
N ILE A 409 -3.51 4.20 2.57
CA ILE A 409 -2.06 4.23 2.87
C ILE A 409 -1.22 4.64 1.67
N GLN A 410 -0.34 5.63 1.86
CA GLN A 410 0.67 6.04 0.86
C GLN A 410 1.98 5.26 1.03
N LYS A 411 2.54 4.76 -0.08
CA LYS A 411 3.65 3.78 -0.07
C LYS A 411 5.02 4.44 -0.18
N ASN A 412 6.02 3.85 0.48
CA ASN A 412 7.45 4.12 0.36
C ASN A 412 7.95 5.55 0.69
N ARG A 413 7.12 6.46 1.22
CA ARG A 413 7.50 7.88 1.45
C ARG A 413 8.75 8.05 2.32
N ARG A 414 8.94 7.25 3.38
CA ARG A 414 10.14 7.30 4.24
C ARG A 414 11.45 7.12 3.44
N LYS A 415 11.46 6.25 2.43
CA LYS A 415 12.61 6.05 1.50
C LYS A 415 12.93 7.26 0.63
N MET A 416 12.00 8.21 0.51
CA MET A 416 12.09 9.41 -0.34
C MET A 416 12.59 10.65 0.45
N ARG A 417 12.69 10.57 1.78
CA ARG A 417 13.20 11.67 2.64
C ARG A 417 14.63 12.09 2.30
N LYS A 418 15.47 11.14 1.90
CA LYS A 418 16.83 11.40 1.36
C LYS A 418 16.85 12.24 0.06
N SER A 419 15.71 12.36 -0.62
CA SER A 419 15.50 13.19 -1.81
C SER A 419 14.77 14.51 -1.49
N GLY A 420 14.48 14.79 -0.21
CA GLY A 420 13.72 15.96 0.22
C GLY A 420 12.19 15.80 0.20
N GLU A 421 11.67 14.58 -0.01
CA GLU A 421 10.23 14.29 -0.02
C GLU A 421 9.76 13.62 1.28
N ASP A 422 8.63 14.06 1.85
CA ASP A 422 8.00 13.44 3.02
C ASP A 422 6.54 12.99 2.73
N MET A 423 5.79 12.54 3.75
CA MET A 423 4.37 12.20 3.66
C MET A 423 3.56 13.32 2.99
N GLN A 424 2.77 12.97 1.96
CA GLN A 424 1.86 13.92 1.32
C GLN A 424 0.56 14.03 2.13
N THR A 425 -0.08 15.19 2.13
CA THR A 425 -1.42 15.32 2.72
C THR A 425 -2.43 14.52 1.90
N ILE A 426 -3.01 13.46 2.46
CA ILE A 426 -3.92 12.52 1.77
C ILE A 426 -5.29 12.45 2.46
N GLY A 427 -6.27 11.94 1.73
CA GLY A 427 -7.64 11.71 2.21
C GLY A 427 -8.54 11.16 1.11
N PHE A 428 -9.77 10.79 1.45
CA PHE A 428 -10.72 10.19 0.50
C PHE A 428 -12.15 10.71 0.67
N ALA A 429 -12.94 10.58 -0.39
CA ALA A 429 -14.36 10.92 -0.41
C ALA A 429 -15.21 9.71 -0.81
N ILE A 430 -16.42 9.63 -0.28
CA ILE A 430 -17.38 8.55 -0.52
C ILE A 430 -18.67 9.15 -1.10
N TYR A 431 -19.16 8.58 -2.21
CA TYR A 431 -20.40 8.98 -2.88
C TYR A 431 -21.34 7.77 -2.96
N GLU A 432 -22.64 7.97 -2.72
CA GLU A 432 -23.67 6.94 -2.87
C GLU A 432 -24.06 6.81 -4.36
N VAL A 433 -24.26 5.57 -4.84
CA VAL A 433 -24.51 5.27 -6.26
C VAL A 433 -25.76 4.41 -6.42
N TYR A 434 -26.75 4.89 -7.19
CA TYR A 434 -28.02 4.20 -7.38
C TYR A 434 -28.06 3.32 -8.64
N ILE A 435 -28.90 2.27 -8.61
CA ILE A 435 -29.01 1.23 -9.66
C ILE A 435 -29.35 1.80 -11.05
N TYR A 436 -30.05 2.93 -11.16
CA TYR A 436 -30.27 3.59 -12.45
C TYR A 436 -28.99 4.17 -13.07
N ILE A 437 -28.03 4.60 -12.24
CA ILE A 437 -26.68 4.99 -12.68
C ILE A 437 -25.89 3.74 -13.09
N TYR A 438 -26.13 2.57 -12.47
CA TYR A 438 -25.46 1.30 -12.80
C TYR A 438 -25.65 0.88 -14.27
N ILE A 439 -26.83 1.14 -14.85
CA ILE A 439 -27.11 0.92 -16.28
C ILE A 439 -26.24 1.86 -17.15
N TYR A 440 -26.00 3.08 -16.70
CA TYR A 440 -25.09 4.05 -17.34
C TYR A 440 -23.61 3.65 -17.15
N ILE A 441 -23.23 3.14 -15.98
CA ILE A 441 -21.87 2.69 -15.61
C ILE A 441 -21.43 1.48 -16.46
N ARG A 442 -22.36 0.62 -16.87
CA ARG A 442 -22.10 -0.44 -17.87
C ARG A 442 -21.65 0.12 -19.23
N THR A 443 -21.84 1.42 -19.49
CA THR A 443 -21.33 2.11 -20.69
C THR A 443 -20.14 3.05 -20.43
N GLN A 444 -20.06 3.67 -19.24
CA GLN A 444 -18.93 4.48 -18.76
C GLN A 444 -18.43 4.02 -17.37
N VAL A 445 -17.24 3.39 -17.34
CA VAL A 445 -16.68 2.69 -16.16
C VAL A 445 -15.99 3.64 -15.15
N HIS A 446 -16.16 4.96 -15.30
CA HIS A 446 -15.47 5.99 -14.52
C HIS A 446 -16.31 7.26 -14.57
N LEU A 447 -16.66 7.82 -13.40
CA LEU A 447 -17.54 8.98 -13.33
C LEU A 447 -16.79 10.26 -13.71
N ASP A 448 -17.51 11.20 -14.32
CA ASP A 448 -16.95 12.40 -14.93
C ASP A 448 -16.96 13.60 -13.99
N LYS A 449 -16.46 14.74 -14.47
CA LYS A 449 -16.50 16.02 -13.75
C LYS A 449 -17.93 16.40 -13.32
N ASN A 450 -18.93 16.17 -14.17
CA ASN A 450 -20.29 16.63 -13.94
C ASN A 450 -20.95 15.87 -12.78
N PHE A 451 -20.72 14.56 -12.65
CA PHE A 451 -21.17 13.78 -11.48
C PHE A 451 -20.73 14.42 -10.16
N PHE A 452 -19.42 14.69 -9.99
CA PHE A 452 -18.89 15.25 -8.74
C PHE A 452 -19.25 16.72 -8.51
N LEU A 453 -19.77 17.44 -9.52
CA LEU A 453 -20.35 18.77 -9.38
C LEU A 453 -21.82 18.73 -8.92
N THR A 454 -22.59 17.72 -9.31
CA THR A 454 -24.03 17.61 -9.01
C THR A 454 -24.34 16.74 -7.79
N HIS A 455 -23.45 15.83 -7.39
CA HIS A 455 -23.64 14.92 -6.26
C HIS A 455 -22.82 15.37 -5.04
N ALA A 456 -23.47 15.35 -3.87
CA ALA A 456 -22.82 15.58 -2.58
C ALA A 456 -22.00 14.35 -2.14
N GLN A 457 -21.00 14.57 -1.28
CA GLN A 457 -20.32 13.49 -0.57
C GLN A 457 -21.28 12.90 0.46
N LYS A 458 -21.43 11.57 0.48
CA LYS A 458 -22.15 10.83 1.53
C LYS A 458 -21.31 10.80 2.81
N ALA A 459 -20.02 10.55 2.65
CA ALA A 459 -19.02 10.50 3.71
C ALA A 459 -17.63 10.83 3.12
N ARG A 460 -16.62 10.96 3.98
CA ARG A 460 -15.22 11.27 3.62
C ARG A 460 -14.30 11.00 4.81
N SER A 461 -12.99 10.92 4.60
CA SER A 461 -12.05 11.03 5.73
C SER A 461 -12.26 12.36 6.46
N GLU A 462 -12.27 12.35 7.79
CA GLU A 462 -12.64 13.52 8.61
C GLU A 462 -11.85 14.77 8.22
N THR A 463 -10.54 14.57 8.06
CA THR A 463 -9.56 15.55 7.59
C THR A 463 -8.78 15.01 6.40
N PHE A 464 -8.01 15.90 5.77
CA PHE A 464 -6.89 15.54 4.90
C PHE A 464 -5.62 15.84 5.68
N ILE A 465 -4.77 14.84 5.90
CA ILE A 465 -3.61 14.93 6.80
C ILE A 465 -2.38 14.22 6.20
N ASN A 466 -1.18 14.68 6.57
CA ASN A 466 0.11 14.16 6.12
C ASN A 466 0.60 12.96 6.94
N LEU A 467 -0.30 12.02 7.24
CA LEU A 467 0.04 10.72 7.84
C LEU A 467 0.29 9.66 6.76
N ARG A 468 0.92 8.54 7.15
CA ARG A 468 1.18 7.40 6.26
C ARG A 468 -0.10 6.72 5.80
N GLU A 469 -0.99 6.42 6.74
CA GLU A 469 -2.35 5.94 6.48
C GLU A 469 -3.35 6.94 7.06
N VAL A 470 -4.46 7.13 6.35
CA VAL A 470 -5.64 7.85 6.84
C VAL A 470 -6.78 6.86 6.88
N SER A 471 -7.15 6.46 8.10
CA SER A 471 -8.27 5.58 8.40
C SER A 471 -9.49 6.37 8.88
N THR A 472 -10.69 5.88 8.59
CA THR A 472 -11.93 6.39 9.18
C THR A 472 -12.98 5.28 9.18
N ARG A 473 -13.69 5.13 10.31
CA ARG A 473 -14.84 4.24 10.49
C ARG A 473 -16.13 4.97 10.10
N PHE A 474 -17.03 4.25 9.45
CA PHE A 474 -18.36 4.73 9.07
C PHE A 474 -19.39 3.64 9.34
N LYS A 475 -20.60 4.04 9.77
CA LYS A 475 -21.80 3.22 9.59
C LYS A 475 -22.55 3.78 8.38
N LEU A 476 -22.82 2.93 7.39
CA LEU A 476 -23.45 3.32 6.13
C LEU A 476 -24.61 2.35 5.81
N PRO A 477 -25.78 2.83 5.36
CA PRO A 477 -26.86 1.94 4.94
C PRO A 477 -26.43 0.96 3.82
N PRO A 478 -27.07 -0.20 3.68
CA PRO A 478 -26.85 -1.12 2.56
C PRO A 478 -26.95 -0.41 1.21
N GLY A 479 -25.98 -0.63 0.32
CA GLY A 479 -25.86 0.11 -0.92
C GLY A 479 -24.51 -0.04 -1.61
N GLU A 480 -24.36 0.70 -2.72
CA GLU A 480 -23.13 0.77 -3.50
C GLU A 480 -22.54 2.18 -3.39
N TYR A 481 -21.24 2.25 -3.08
CA TYR A 481 -20.54 3.49 -2.75
C TYR A 481 -19.26 3.62 -3.55
N LEU A 482 -19.01 4.81 -4.11
CA LEU A 482 -17.79 5.14 -4.83
C LEU A 482 -16.80 5.85 -3.89
N VAL A 483 -15.67 5.19 -3.61
CA VAL A 483 -14.52 5.74 -2.87
C VAL A 483 -13.54 6.38 -3.87
N VAL A 484 -13.19 7.64 -3.63
CA VAL A 484 -12.25 8.43 -4.44
C VAL A 484 -11.09 8.90 -3.56
N PRO A 485 -9.95 8.18 -3.52
CA PRO A 485 -8.74 8.56 -2.79
C PRO A 485 -7.94 9.63 -3.54
N SER A 486 -7.41 10.61 -2.81
CA SER A 486 -6.69 11.75 -3.38
C SER A 486 -5.62 12.30 -2.42
N THR A 487 -4.59 12.90 -2.99
CA THR A 487 -3.79 13.92 -2.30
C THR A 487 -4.60 15.21 -2.14
N TYR A 488 -4.24 16.07 -1.19
CA TYR A 488 -4.90 17.38 -1.02
C TYR A 488 -4.69 18.27 -2.25
N GLU A 489 -3.42 18.48 -2.63
CA GLU A 489 -3.05 19.20 -3.84
C GLU A 489 -3.12 18.29 -5.07
N ALA A 490 -3.44 18.87 -6.22
CA ALA A 490 -3.35 18.17 -7.50
C ALA A 490 -1.89 17.97 -7.93
N HIS A 491 -1.67 17.09 -8.91
CA HIS A 491 -0.40 16.90 -9.60
C HIS A 491 0.77 16.32 -8.77
N LEU A 492 0.53 15.90 -7.53
CA LEU A 492 1.49 15.12 -6.74
C LEU A 492 1.55 13.67 -7.23
N ASN A 493 2.77 13.11 -7.29
CA ASN A 493 2.98 11.70 -7.64
C ASN A 493 3.00 10.85 -6.37
N GLY A 494 2.29 9.73 -6.36
CA GLY A 494 2.34 8.79 -5.23
C GLY A 494 1.74 7.42 -5.59
N ASP A 495 2.13 6.40 -4.84
CA ASP A 495 1.54 5.06 -4.90
C ASP A 495 0.78 4.83 -3.60
N PHE A 496 -0.39 4.20 -3.67
CA PHE A 496 -1.24 3.98 -2.50
C PHE A 496 -1.90 2.61 -2.49
N CYS A 497 -2.49 2.24 -1.36
CA CYS A 497 -3.46 1.16 -1.23
C CYS A 497 -4.69 1.68 -0.49
N ILE A 498 -5.89 1.26 -0.91
CA ILE A 498 -7.07 1.27 -0.05
C ILE A 498 -7.19 -0.09 0.62
N ARG A 499 -7.53 -0.07 1.90
CA ARG A 499 -8.02 -1.21 2.68
C ARG A 499 -9.47 -0.94 3.07
N VAL A 500 -10.34 -1.92 2.87
CA VAL A 500 -11.77 -1.87 3.22
C VAL A 500 -12.01 -3.00 4.21
N PHE A 501 -12.48 -2.69 5.41
CA PHE A 501 -12.84 -3.67 6.43
C PHE A 501 -14.34 -3.56 6.67
N SER A 502 -15.11 -4.64 6.46
CA SER A 502 -16.55 -4.69 6.76
C SER A 502 -16.89 -5.88 7.66
N GLU A 503 -17.86 -5.73 8.58
CA GLU A 503 -18.23 -6.80 9.52
C GLU A 503 -18.83 -8.02 8.79
N LYS A 504 -19.65 -7.76 7.75
CA LYS A 504 -20.18 -8.80 6.84
C LYS A 504 -19.49 -8.78 5.47
N GLN A 505 -19.68 -9.85 4.69
CA GLN A 505 -19.03 -10.00 3.38
C GLN A 505 -19.46 -8.91 2.37
N SER A 506 -18.50 -8.06 1.99
CA SER A 506 -18.65 -7.09 0.90
C SER A 506 -18.13 -7.68 -0.42
N GLN A 507 -19.01 -7.81 -1.42
CA GLN A 507 -18.62 -8.26 -2.76
C GLN A 507 -18.13 -7.08 -3.61
N THR A 508 -16.85 -7.07 -3.98
CA THR A 508 -16.29 -6.11 -4.95
C THR A 508 -16.01 -6.78 -6.30
N ILE A 509 -16.47 -6.19 -7.40
CA ILE A 509 -16.52 -6.83 -8.73
C ILE A 509 -15.63 -6.12 -9.75
N GLY A 510 -14.80 -6.89 -10.47
CA GLY A 510 -14.20 -6.54 -11.76
C GLY A 510 -14.86 -7.34 -12.91
N LEU A 511 -14.89 -6.81 -14.15
CA LEU A 511 -15.90 -7.20 -15.15
C LEU A 511 -15.37 -7.27 -16.61
N PHE A 512 -15.56 -8.38 -17.38
CA PHE A 512 -15.15 -8.46 -18.82
C PHE A 512 -15.70 -9.66 -19.68
N THR A 513 -15.50 -9.60 -21.03
CA THR A 513 -15.74 -10.61 -22.14
C THR A 513 -17.18 -10.72 -22.70
N LYS A 514 -17.56 -11.29 -23.88
CA LYS A 514 -17.02 -12.01 -25.10
C LYS A 514 -18.05 -11.69 -26.29
N LEU A 515 -18.05 -12.01 -27.60
CA LEU A 515 -17.28 -12.72 -28.69
C LEU A 515 -17.88 -12.25 -30.10
N ALA A 516 -17.23 -12.43 -31.28
CA ALA A 516 -17.74 -12.08 -32.66
C ALA A 516 -16.89 -12.63 -33.86
N GLY A 517 -17.24 -12.29 -35.14
CA GLY A 517 -16.64 -12.61 -36.49
C GLY A 517 -17.34 -11.80 -37.63
N ASP A 518 -17.24 -11.90 -38.99
CA ASP A 518 -16.37 -12.38 -40.13
C ASP A 518 -17.14 -11.99 -41.50
N ASP A 519 -16.77 -11.98 -42.82
CA ASP A 519 -15.57 -12.09 -43.72
C ASP A 519 -15.83 -11.73 -45.26
N MET A 520 -14.86 -11.14 -46.04
CA MET A 520 -14.20 -11.60 -47.36
C MET A 520 -13.23 -10.58 -48.12
N GLU A 521 -12.40 -11.01 -49.12
CA GLU A 521 -10.88 -10.81 -49.34
C GLU A 521 -10.21 -9.56 -50.02
N ILE A 522 -8.84 -9.36 -49.98
CA ILE A 522 -7.88 -8.95 -51.10
C ILE A 522 -6.39 -8.77 -50.68
N SER A 523 -5.46 -8.73 -51.66
CA SER A 523 -4.00 -8.60 -51.51
C SER A 523 -3.41 -7.19 -51.23
N TYR A 524 -2.21 -7.10 -50.61
CA TYR A 524 -1.73 -5.83 -49.99
C TYR A 524 -1.09 -4.80 -50.91
N VAL A 525 -0.37 -5.23 -51.94
CA VAL A 525 0.31 -4.28 -52.84
C VAL A 525 -0.73 -3.59 -53.72
N GLU A 526 -1.78 -4.31 -54.10
CA GLU A 526 -2.96 -3.76 -54.77
C GLU A 526 -3.71 -2.81 -53.84
N LEU A 527 -4.02 -3.24 -52.62
CA LEU A 527 -4.71 -2.44 -51.60
C LEU A 527 -4.01 -1.09 -51.36
N ARG A 528 -2.69 -1.08 -51.11
CA ARG A 528 -1.93 0.14 -50.84
C ARG A 528 -2.07 1.17 -51.98
N ASN A 529 -2.00 0.70 -53.21
CA ASN A 529 -2.10 1.55 -54.40
C ASN A 529 -3.53 2.08 -54.64
N ILE A 530 -4.55 1.35 -54.20
CA ILE A 530 -5.95 1.77 -54.24
C ILE A 530 -6.21 2.82 -53.16
N LEU A 531 -5.94 2.51 -51.89
CA LEU A 531 -6.22 3.40 -50.75
C LEU A 531 -5.50 4.75 -50.87
N ASN A 532 -4.21 4.76 -51.21
CA ASN A 532 -3.46 6.02 -51.32
C ASN A 532 -3.96 6.90 -52.48
N LYS A 533 -4.60 6.32 -53.51
CA LYS A 533 -5.24 7.02 -54.62
C LYS A 533 -6.67 7.51 -54.31
N ILE A 534 -7.26 7.02 -53.21
CA ILE A 534 -8.54 7.46 -52.65
C ILE A 534 -8.35 8.55 -51.59
N VAL A 535 -7.33 8.41 -50.73
CA VAL A 535 -7.03 9.37 -49.65
C VAL A 535 -6.40 10.66 -50.17
N SER A 536 -5.47 10.59 -51.14
CA SER A 536 -4.83 11.77 -51.76
C SER A 536 -5.78 12.72 -52.52
N LYS A 537 -7.07 12.38 -52.64
CA LYS A 537 -8.12 13.24 -53.21
C LYS A 537 -8.95 14.00 -52.16
N ARG A 538 -8.59 13.86 -50.88
CA ARG A 538 -9.37 14.37 -49.73
C ARG A 538 -8.56 15.40 -48.96
N THR A 539 -9.23 16.47 -48.53
CA THR A 539 -8.63 17.57 -47.74
C THR A 539 -9.04 17.52 -46.26
N ASP A 540 -9.82 16.49 -45.92
CA ASP A 540 -10.56 16.28 -44.67
C ASP A 540 -9.97 15.15 -43.80
N ILE A 541 -8.73 14.73 -44.09
CA ILE A 541 -7.90 13.82 -43.28
C ILE A 541 -6.43 14.22 -43.47
N LYS A 542 -5.62 14.23 -42.40
CA LYS A 542 -4.16 14.37 -42.50
C LYS A 542 -3.50 13.00 -42.40
N THR A 543 -2.75 12.61 -43.43
CA THR A 543 -1.86 11.44 -43.42
C THR A 543 -0.96 11.50 -44.65
N ASP A 544 0.28 11.01 -44.55
CA ASP A 544 1.20 10.87 -45.68
C ASP A 544 0.84 9.66 -46.58
N GLY A 545 -0.22 8.92 -46.20
CA GLY A 545 -0.73 7.75 -46.91
C GLY A 545 -0.19 6.44 -46.35
N PHE A 546 -0.98 5.37 -46.51
CA PHE A 546 -0.72 4.06 -45.93
C PHE A 546 0.68 3.52 -46.25
N CYS A 547 1.42 3.13 -45.22
CA CYS A 547 2.73 2.51 -45.36
C CYS A 547 2.63 1.03 -45.80
N CYS A 548 3.77 0.46 -46.23
CA CYS A 548 3.81 -0.94 -46.65
C CYS A 548 3.46 -1.92 -45.52
N GLU A 549 3.85 -1.64 -44.27
CA GLU A 549 3.59 -2.55 -43.16
C GLU A 549 2.11 -2.52 -42.74
N THR A 550 1.44 -1.35 -42.73
CA THR A 550 -0.01 -1.29 -42.48
C THR A 550 -0.78 -2.13 -43.49
N CYS A 551 -0.58 -1.92 -44.80
CA CYS A 551 -1.27 -2.71 -45.81
C CYS A 551 -0.93 -4.21 -45.74
N ARG A 552 0.29 -4.56 -45.32
CA ARG A 552 0.71 -5.96 -45.13
C ARG A 552 0.07 -6.61 -43.90
N VAL A 553 -0.10 -5.89 -42.79
CA VAL A 553 -0.85 -6.38 -41.63
C VAL A 553 -2.35 -6.42 -41.95
N MET A 554 -2.89 -5.41 -42.65
CA MET A 554 -4.24 -5.44 -43.19
C MET A 554 -4.48 -6.73 -43.95
N VAL A 555 -3.57 -7.18 -44.82
CA VAL A 555 -3.79 -8.39 -45.63
C VAL A 555 -3.35 -9.70 -44.99
N ASN A 556 -2.40 -9.71 -44.05
CA ASN A 556 -2.27 -10.90 -43.19
C ASN A 556 -3.55 -11.15 -42.37
N LEU A 557 -4.34 -10.11 -42.11
CA LEU A 557 -5.71 -10.23 -41.63
C LEU A 557 -6.67 -10.62 -42.77
N LEU A 558 -6.57 -9.88 -43.88
CA LEU A 558 -7.44 -9.88 -45.04
C LEU A 558 -6.97 -10.83 -46.18
N ASP A 559 -6.32 -11.94 -45.81
CA ASP A 559 -6.12 -13.21 -46.55
C ASP A 559 -6.51 -14.43 -45.66
N GLY A 560 -6.88 -14.19 -44.40
CA GLY A 560 -7.11 -15.24 -43.39
C GLY A 560 -8.53 -15.26 -42.82
N TYR A 561 -9.23 -14.13 -42.80
CA TYR A 561 -10.68 -14.13 -42.64
C TYR A 561 -11.38 -14.71 -43.90
N LEU A 562 -10.76 -14.63 -45.09
CA LEU A 562 -11.51 -14.14 -46.25
C LEU A 562 -11.59 -15.03 -47.52
N CYS A 563 -11.00 -16.23 -47.52
CA CYS A 563 -10.65 -16.97 -48.73
C CYS A 563 -11.85 -17.48 -49.57
N GLY A 564 -12.13 -16.84 -50.72
CA GLY A 564 -13.04 -17.40 -51.75
C GLY A 564 -13.68 -16.44 -52.75
N LEU A 565 -13.78 -15.13 -52.46
CA LEU A 565 -14.43 -14.16 -53.36
C LEU A 565 -13.66 -13.89 -54.68
N VAL A 566 -14.29 -13.18 -55.61
CA VAL A 566 -13.69 -12.67 -56.86
C VAL A 566 -13.11 -11.25 -56.67
N LEU A 567 -11.99 -10.94 -57.35
CA LEU A 567 -11.17 -9.73 -57.19
C LEU A 567 -11.92 -8.39 -57.13
N SER A 568 -13.05 -8.23 -57.82
CA SER A 568 -13.84 -6.99 -57.80
C SER A 568 -14.64 -6.81 -56.50
N ALA A 569 -15.34 -7.84 -56.03
CA ALA A 569 -16.06 -7.81 -54.76
C ALA A 569 -15.10 -7.64 -53.58
N ARG A 570 -13.94 -8.29 -53.69
CA ARG A 570 -12.79 -8.15 -52.80
C ARG A 570 -12.34 -6.70 -52.59
N VAL A 571 -12.06 -5.93 -53.67
CA VAL A 571 -11.71 -4.50 -53.55
C VAL A 571 -12.81 -3.74 -52.81
N ILE A 572 -14.07 -3.99 -53.15
CA ILE A 572 -15.22 -3.32 -52.54
C ILE A 572 -15.32 -3.63 -51.03
N CYS A 573 -15.02 -4.85 -50.60
CA CYS A 573 -14.99 -5.23 -49.19
C CYS A 573 -13.92 -4.43 -48.41
N ILE A 574 -12.72 -4.23 -48.94
CA ILE A 574 -11.69 -3.45 -48.22
C ILE A 574 -11.87 -1.93 -48.38
N ASP A 575 -12.35 -1.44 -49.52
CA ASP A 575 -12.77 -0.03 -49.65
C ASP A 575 -13.91 0.29 -48.67
N TYR A 576 -14.88 -0.63 -48.49
CA TYR A 576 -15.93 -0.52 -47.49
C TYR A 576 -15.39 -0.63 -46.06
N TYR A 577 -14.48 -1.57 -45.78
CA TYR A 577 -13.87 -1.70 -44.45
C TYR A 577 -13.03 -0.47 -44.09
N CYS A 578 -12.28 0.09 -45.04
CA CYS A 578 -11.56 1.34 -44.89
C CYS A 578 -12.52 2.53 -44.77
N LEU A 579 -13.67 2.52 -45.45
CA LEU A 579 -14.73 3.51 -45.26
C LEU A 579 -15.37 3.40 -43.87
N CYS A 580 -15.53 2.20 -43.32
CA CYS A 580 -15.97 1.96 -41.94
C CYS A 580 -14.92 2.45 -40.93
N LEU A 581 -13.65 2.09 -41.08
CA LEU A 581 -12.57 2.60 -40.22
C LEU A 581 -12.42 4.12 -40.33
N GLN A 582 -12.59 4.69 -41.53
CA GLN A 582 -12.61 6.14 -41.76
C GLN A 582 -13.87 6.81 -41.17
N THR A 583 -15.01 6.14 -41.17
CA THR A 583 -16.25 6.63 -40.54
C THR A 583 -16.08 6.62 -39.03
N ILE A 584 -15.52 5.55 -38.45
CA ILE A 584 -15.14 5.47 -37.05
C ILE A 584 -14.10 6.55 -36.72
N TYR A 585 -13.08 6.75 -37.56
CA TYR A 585 -12.05 7.77 -37.36
C TYR A 585 -12.69 9.17 -37.29
N LYS A 586 -13.51 9.53 -38.27
CA LYS A 586 -14.19 10.83 -38.34
C LYS A 586 -15.30 11.06 -37.33
N GLN A 587 -16.01 10.01 -36.91
CA GLN A 587 -17.01 10.11 -35.84
C GLN A 587 -16.37 10.34 -34.47
N ASN A 588 -15.06 10.08 -34.35
CA ASN A 588 -14.30 10.26 -33.13
C ASN A 588 -13.22 11.37 -33.23
N ASP A 589 -12.90 11.90 -34.41
CA ASP A 589 -12.18 13.16 -34.66
C ASP A 589 -13.11 14.34 -34.32
N GLY A 590 -13.29 14.57 -33.03
CA GLY A 590 -14.32 15.46 -32.49
C GLY A 590 -14.01 16.94 -32.67
N ASP A 591 -12.73 17.29 -32.77
CA ASP A 591 -12.27 18.65 -33.08
C ASP A 591 -12.11 18.91 -34.60
N ASN A 592 -12.26 17.87 -35.44
CA ASN A 592 -12.05 17.90 -36.90
C ASN A 592 -10.62 18.34 -37.26
N SER A 593 -9.64 18.04 -36.42
CA SER A 593 -8.23 18.31 -36.69
C SER A 593 -7.68 17.45 -37.83
N GLY A 594 -8.35 16.37 -38.23
CA GLY A 594 -7.88 15.40 -39.21
C GLY A 594 -6.85 14.42 -38.66
N THR A 595 -6.73 14.37 -37.32
CA THR A 595 -5.78 13.59 -36.51
C THR A 595 -6.48 13.15 -35.23
N MET A 596 -6.20 11.95 -34.74
CA MET A 596 -6.96 11.37 -33.62
C MET A 596 -6.18 11.46 -32.30
N SER A 597 -6.64 12.26 -31.34
CA SER A 597 -5.98 12.35 -30.03
C SER A 597 -6.13 11.05 -29.21
N THR A 598 -5.25 10.81 -28.23
CA THR A 598 -5.32 9.56 -27.42
C THR A 598 -6.65 9.26 -26.70
N PRO A 599 -7.50 10.23 -26.28
CA PRO A 599 -8.87 9.95 -25.84
C PRO A 599 -9.78 9.47 -26.97
N GLU A 600 -9.69 10.09 -28.14
CA GLU A 600 -10.48 9.78 -29.33
C GLU A 600 -10.10 8.40 -29.89
N MET A 601 -8.81 8.06 -29.91
CA MET A 601 -8.28 6.71 -30.17
C MET A 601 -8.97 5.66 -29.29
N ARG A 602 -9.18 5.95 -28.01
CA ARG A 602 -9.85 5.02 -27.09
C ARG A 602 -11.34 4.83 -27.42
N VAL A 603 -12.03 5.88 -27.86
CA VAL A 603 -13.43 5.75 -28.31
C VAL A 603 -13.48 5.02 -29.66
N ALA A 604 -12.59 5.35 -30.60
CA ALA A 604 -12.51 4.75 -31.92
C ALA A 604 -12.14 3.25 -31.90
N LEU A 605 -11.20 2.84 -31.04
CA LEU A 605 -10.90 1.42 -30.81
C LEU A 605 -12.12 0.67 -30.23
N LYS A 606 -12.89 1.30 -29.32
CA LYS A 606 -14.14 0.75 -28.79
C LYS A 606 -15.24 0.67 -29.86
N SER A 607 -15.38 1.68 -30.72
CA SER A 607 -16.28 1.69 -31.88
C SER A 607 -15.90 0.65 -32.93
N ALA A 608 -14.62 0.30 -33.05
CA ALA A 608 -14.12 -0.81 -33.86
C ALA A 608 -14.23 -2.19 -33.16
N GLY A 609 -14.91 -2.28 -32.00
CA GLY A 609 -15.18 -3.52 -31.29
C GLY A 609 -14.15 -3.93 -30.23
N PHE A 610 -13.00 -3.24 -30.15
CA PHE A 610 -11.93 -3.60 -29.22
C PHE A 610 -12.20 -3.08 -27.81
N THR A 611 -12.66 -3.98 -26.95
CA THR A 611 -12.79 -3.71 -25.52
C THR A 611 -11.49 -4.17 -24.84
N LEU A 612 -10.65 -3.21 -24.44
CA LEU A 612 -9.30 -3.46 -23.90
C LEU A 612 -9.17 -2.95 -22.46
N ASN A 613 -8.21 -3.50 -21.71
CA ASN A 613 -7.87 -2.96 -20.38
C ASN A 613 -6.94 -1.74 -20.50
N ASN A 614 -6.83 -0.94 -19.42
CA ASN A 614 -6.05 0.29 -19.41
C ASN A 614 -4.55 0.10 -19.67
N ALA A 615 -3.96 -1.04 -19.27
CA ALA A 615 -2.55 -1.33 -19.56
C ALA A 615 -2.33 -1.56 -21.06
N ILE A 616 -3.24 -2.25 -21.75
CA ILE A 616 -3.18 -2.41 -23.21
C ILE A 616 -3.34 -1.06 -23.89
N TYR A 617 -4.32 -0.22 -23.49
CA TYR A 617 -4.46 1.13 -24.05
C TYR A 617 -3.18 1.98 -23.89
N GLN A 618 -2.54 1.95 -22.71
CA GLN A 618 -1.26 2.63 -22.49
C GLN A 618 -0.16 2.08 -23.40
N MET A 619 -0.05 0.77 -23.57
CA MET A 619 0.92 0.14 -24.48
C MET A 619 0.67 0.45 -25.96
N LEU A 620 -0.59 0.63 -26.39
CA LEU A 620 -0.93 1.04 -27.75
C LEU A 620 -0.62 2.52 -27.99
N VAL A 621 -0.98 3.40 -27.05
CA VAL A 621 -0.61 4.83 -27.10
C VAL A 621 0.91 4.99 -27.19
N CYS A 622 1.67 4.37 -26.28
CA CYS A 622 3.13 4.41 -26.28
C CYS A 622 3.80 3.70 -27.48
N ARG A 623 3.02 3.12 -28.42
CA ARG A 623 3.54 2.47 -29.63
C ARG A 623 3.08 3.10 -30.94
N TYR A 624 1.92 3.73 -30.98
CA TYR A 624 1.31 4.22 -32.23
C TYR A 624 0.89 5.70 -32.19
N ALA A 625 0.87 6.34 -31.02
CA ALA A 625 0.70 7.78 -30.97
C ALA A 625 2.02 8.49 -31.29
N GLU A 626 1.93 9.59 -32.01
CA GLU A 626 3.06 10.50 -32.28
C GLU A 626 3.44 11.28 -31.02
N PRO A 627 4.62 11.95 -30.98
CA PRO A 627 5.11 12.65 -29.78
C PRO A 627 4.20 13.75 -29.22
N ASP A 628 3.22 14.23 -29.99
CA ASP A 628 2.21 15.21 -29.59
C ASP A 628 0.92 14.58 -28.99
N MET A 629 0.90 13.26 -28.82
CA MET A 629 -0.27 12.47 -28.38
C MET A 629 -1.46 12.50 -29.35
N THR A 630 -1.19 12.70 -30.64
CA THR A 630 -2.11 12.41 -31.74
C THR A 630 -1.77 11.08 -32.43
N MET A 631 -2.66 10.61 -33.29
CA MET A 631 -2.53 9.38 -34.07
C MET A 631 -3.10 9.65 -35.46
N ASP A 632 -2.27 9.57 -36.49
CA ASP A 632 -2.73 9.71 -37.87
C ASP A 632 -3.57 8.48 -38.31
N PHE A 633 -4.17 8.56 -39.50
CA PHE A 633 -5.03 7.49 -39.99
C PHE A 633 -4.26 6.19 -40.31
N ASP A 634 -2.99 6.25 -40.72
CA ASP A 634 -2.17 5.04 -40.96
C ASP A 634 -1.83 4.33 -39.64
N ASN A 635 -1.35 5.06 -38.62
CA ASN A 635 -1.09 4.50 -37.29
C ASN A 635 -2.35 3.93 -36.62
N PHE A 636 -3.51 4.58 -36.78
CA PHE A 636 -4.79 4.06 -36.27
C PHE A 636 -5.16 2.71 -36.90
N VAL A 637 -5.06 2.59 -38.22
CA VAL A 637 -5.33 1.33 -38.92
C VAL A 637 -4.27 0.28 -38.58
N ALA A 638 -2.98 0.63 -38.52
CA ALA A 638 -1.91 -0.28 -38.12
C ALA A 638 -2.12 -0.85 -36.69
N CYS A 639 -2.53 0.02 -35.76
CA CYS A 639 -2.89 -0.35 -34.39
C CYS A 639 -4.03 -1.37 -34.35
N LEU A 640 -5.15 -1.08 -35.04
CA LEU A 640 -6.31 -1.98 -35.15
C LEU A 640 -5.96 -3.33 -35.76
N MET A 641 -5.27 -3.34 -36.90
CA MET A 641 -4.98 -4.56 -37.66
C MET A 641 -4.01 -5.47 -36.92
N ARG A 642 -3.01 -4.92 -36.22
CA ARG A 642 -2.12 -5.74 -35.38
C ARG A 642 -2.85 -6.27 -34.14
N LEU A 643 -3.78 -5.49 -33.58
CA LEU A 643 -4.56 -5.89 -32.41
C LEU A 643 -5.46 -7.09 -32.72
N GLU A 644 -6.22 -7.05 -33.83
CA GLU A 644 -7.02 -8.20 -34.29
C GLU A 644 -6.15 -9.42 -34.60
N MET A 645 -5.00 -9.22 -35.25
CA MET A 645 -4.05 -10.31 -35.53
C MET A 645 -3.57 -11.02 -34.25
N MET A 646 -3.31 -10.27 -33.17
CA MET A 646 -2.93 -10.84 -31.87
C MET A 646 -4.10 -11.61 -31.21
N PHE A 647 -5.33 -11.09 -31.27
CA PHE A 647 -6.51 -11.82 -30.77
C PHE A 647 -6.77 -13.11 -31.58
N ARG A 648 -6.58 -13.08 -32.90
CA ARG A 648 -6.72 -14.25 -33.78
C ARG A 648 -5.66 -15.32 -33.50
N ILE A 649 -4.40 -14.93 -33.36
CA ILE A 649 -3.31 -15.86 -33.05
C ILE A 649 -3.52 -16.48 -31.65
N PHE A 650 -3.99 -15.70 -30.66
CA PHE A 650 -4.32 -16.25 -29.34
C PHE A 650 -5.44 -17.30 -29.43
N LYS A 651 -6.60 -16.96 -30.04
CA LYS A 651 -7.73 -17.90 -30.23
C LYS A 651 -7.34 -19.17 -30.99
N LYS A 652 -6.40 -19.09 -31.94
CA LYS A 652 -5.92 -20.23 -32.73
C LYS A 652 -4.99 -21.16 -31.93
N LEU A 653 -4.33 -20.66 -30.90
CA LEU A 653 -3.47 -21.44 -30.00
C LEU A 653 -4.24 -21.97 -28.78
N ASP A 654 -5.28 -21.26 -28.33
CA ASP A 654 -6.17 -21.68 -27.23
C ASP A 654 -7.31 -22.55 -27.74
N THR A 655 -6.98 -23.72 -28.31
CA THR A 655 -7.95 -24.64 -28.93
C THR A 655 -8.98 -25.24 -27.96
N GLU A 656 -8.78 -25.05 -26.66
CA GLU A 656 -9.63 -25.56 -25.58
C GLU A 656 -10.47 -24.45 -24.91
N ASP A 657 -10.38 -23.19 -25.39
CA ASP A 657 -10.99 -21.98 -24.79
C ASP A 657 -10.64 -21.82 -23.28
N SER A 658 -9.42 -22.23 -22.92
CA SER A 658 -8.88 -22.27 -21.56
C SER A 658 -8.57 -20.89 -20.98
N GLY A 659 -8.52 -19.86 -21.82
CA GLY A 659 -8.02 -18.54 -21.48
C GLY A 659 -6.49 -18.47 -21.42
N THR A 660 -5.77 -19.50 -21.88
CA THR A 660 -4.31 -19.60 -21.82
C THR A 660 -3.72 -20.22 -23.10
N VAL A 661 -2.45 -19.91 -23.37
CA VAL A 661 -1.71 -20.50 -24.50
C VAL A 661 -0.33 -20.97 -24.04
N GLN A 662 0.10 -22.14 -24.51
CA GLN A 662 1.46 -22.64 -24.30
C GLN A 662 2.27 -22.44 -25.57
N VAL A 663 3.48 -21.88 -25.44
CA VAL A 663 4.42 -21.64 -26.54
C VAL A 663 5.85 -21.88 -26.06
N THR A 664 6.62 -22.65 -26.83
CA THR A 664 8.06 -22.82 -26.58
C THR A 664 8.83 -21.55 -26.97
N LEU A 665 10.06 -21.40 -26.47
CA LEU A 665 10.89 -20.22 -26.74
C LEU A 665 11.07 -19.96 -28.25
N ASP A 666 11.21 -21.03 -29.05
CA ASP A 666 11.34 -20.96 -30.50
C ASP A 666 10.04 -20.55 -31.21
N GLN A 667 8.88 -20.85 -30.61
CA GLN A 667 7.56 -20.47 -31.13
C GLN A 667 7.19 -19.01 -30.80
N VAL A 668 7.72 -18.43 -29.72
CA VAL A 668 7.42 -17.04 -29.31
C VAL A 668 7.71 -16.04 -30.43
N ARG A 669 8.81 -16.19 -31.17
CA ARG A 669 9.17 -15.26 -32.26
C ARG A 669 8.21 -15.37 -33.47
N PRO A 670 7.93 -16.55 -34.05
CA PRO A 670 6.87 -16.72 -35.05
C PRO A 670 5.48 -16.27 -34.60
N VAL A 671 5.13 -16.42 -33.32
CA VAL A 671 3.82 -16.02 -32.78
C VAL A 671 3.68 -14.50 -32.66
N LEU A 672 4.75 -13.78 -32.30
CA LEU A 672 4.75 -12.31 -32.20
C LEU A 672 5.06 -11.59 -33.53
N LEU A 673 5.70 -12.30 -34.47
CA LEU A 673 6.12 -11.84 -35.80
C LEU A 673 5.96 -12.98 -36.82
N PRO A 674 4.73 -13.31 -37.25
CA PRO A 674 4.51 -14.38 -38.21
C PRO A 674 5.14 -14.07 -39.58
N PRO A 675 5.85 -15.03 -40.21
CA PRO A 675 6.26 -14.88 -41.60
C PRO A 675 5.03 -14.88 -42.51
N LEU A 676 5.17 -14.29 -43.71
CA LEU A 676 4.16 -14.43 -44.77
C LEU A 676 3.96 -15.92 -45.09
N VAL A 677 2.72 -16.30 -45.40
CA VAL A 677 2.47 -17.53 -46.16
C VAL A 677 3.14 -17.36 -47.53
N PRO A 678 4.00 -18.29 -47.98
CA PRO A 678 4.52 -18.25 -49.35
C PRO A 678 3.36 -18.47 -50.34
N LEU A 679 3.36 -17.67 -51.40
CA LEU A 679 2.39 -17.70 -52.52
C LEU A 679 2.33 -19.08 -53.20
#